data_AF-F5Y7G9-F1
#
_entry.id   AF-F5Y7G9-F1
#
_cell.length_a   1.000
_cell.length_b   1.000
_cell.length_c   1.000
_cell.angle_alpha   90.00
_cell.angle_beta   90.00
_cell.angle_gamma   90.00
#
_symmetry.space_group_name_H-M   'P 1'
#
loop_
_entity.id
_entity.type
_entity.pdbx_description
1 polymer ?
#
loop_
_entity_poly.entity_id
_entity_poly.type
_entity_poly.pdbx_seq_one_letter_code
_entity_poly.pdbx_strand_id
1 'polypeptide(L)'
;MAKKDKAVYAPGELDRVRSKLGDLDQQEAKRLAEKLGGEVGFERTEDQEKARQKPKRTRHERVDVKIGNQPSSGSRTPRHRVELATDADYDESKRKPPRRKEADPSDDPSVPIKTSYWDRIKLDKYAGQPEFDIKSSGQILFSMLSFFGEIPDYVGPSFITRRMPEYYKKIETLVVSTRSLFPRNNARRSERMKKTAPLVFSILDTIRYWNIERISSDLARLQAHPRNVKVSDFADILRSVYKPLFVLDQLDLDSHIRAAYKILYKALYIENPMEAQNKYQDLIRVALASFTDVKRDVRFLLYPLLLKTVSSKWVAYERLFIERKNRIMAFLNVAEEDQINPAQIVASEAKPGEEEAPADEVEEVAEGEEEVKELTEEEKTQRAAAETEKKAVDRGLQTLEAFFPKAGWDRLSSYPDLYPYFVDIFDLKKGIVNIAPTDPLQQIFILMRILEELFFGLRYVSFGAVPGSGGNPERVDEILTDIINNWHYYIEFSFEKEYLPRMTEYIRILEGSAEERSSSYSKKILTDLHWTKRLYFLPYYKFESISPPPFQKKDINPIYPEIKRLRRYLTAVAAGIEQGLRAGGAEKHAPCDGIDNPWEPYVFQVPNPLSIRMEALLSPKNKNNASLVFFTLAVSAVLDHLVNSEDSWAYSPRPGPLFRSIGGEGLMPLTGVDTKIDADAIFKAAVRQRQKQNPPQA
;
A
#
# COMPACT_ATOMS: atom_id res chain seq x y z
N MET A 1 -17.32 29.53 -44.18
CA MET A 1 -17.48 28.31 -43.37
C MET A 1 -16.70 27.20 -44.05
N ALA A 2 -15.76 26.57 -43.35
CA ALA A 2 -14.94 25.50 -43.92
C ALA A 2 -15.80 24.26 -44.18
N LYS A 3 -15.70 23.68 -45.39
CA LYS A 3 -16.37 22.44 -45.76
C LYS A 3 -15.82 21.30 -44.89
N LYS A 4 -16.66 20.62 -44.10
CA LYS A 4 -16.26 19.42 -43.35
C LYS A 4 -15.85 18.33 -44.35
N ASP A 5 -14.75 17.64 -44.05
CA ASP A 5 -14.28 16.53 -44.87
C ASP A 5 -15.30 15.38 -44.87
N LYS A 6 -15.49 14.76 -46.04
CA LYS A 6 -16.43 13.65 -46.24
C LYS A 6 -15.98 12.45 -45.40
N ALA A 7 -16.90 11.87 -44.62
CA ALA A 7 -16.66 10.62 -43.90
C ALA A 7 -16.40 9.48 -44.90
N VAL A 8 -15.36 8.68 -44.64
CA VAL A 8 -14.93 7.60 -45.52
C VAL A 8 -15.06 6.26 -44.79
N TYR A 9 -15.93 5.40 -45.29
CA TYR A 9 -16.31 4.14 -44.65
C TYR A 9 -15.57 2.94 -45.24
N ALA A 10 -15.42 1.87 -44.45
CA ALA A 10 -14.87 0.61 -44.92
C ALA A 10 -15.87 -0.10 -45.86
N PRO A 11 -15.42 -0.99 -46.77
CA PRO A 11 -16.32 -1.71 -47.67
C PRO A 11 -17.38 -2.51 -46.90
N GLY A 12 -18.67 -2.25 -47.18
CA GLY A 12 -19.80 -2.96 -46.56
C GLY A 12 -20.24 -2.43 -45.18
N GLU A 13 -19.68 -1.32 -44.69
CA GLU A 13 -20.14 -0.68 -43.45
C GLU A 13 -21.50 0.00 -43.62
N LEU A 14 -21.76 0.71 -44.73
CA LEU A 14 -23.03 1.39 -44.93
C LEU A 14 -24.18 0.40 -45.18
N ASP A 15 -23.93 -0.71 -45.86
CA ASP A 15 -24.95 -1.74 -46.07
C ASP A 15 -25.30 -2.49 -44.79
N ARG A 16 -24.31 -2.73 -43.91
CA ARG A 16 -24.57 -3.27 -42.56
C ARG A 16 -25.39 -2.31 -41.71
N VAL A 17 -25.10 -1.01 -41.79
CA VAL A 17 -25.86 0.02 -41.07
C VAL A 17 -27.29 0.13 -41.63
N ARG A 18 -27.48 0.09 -42.95
CA ARG A 18 -28.80 0.08 -43.61
C ARG A 18 -29.63 -1.14 -43.22
N SER A 19 -29.03 -2.33 -43.18
CA SER A 19 -29.74 -3.56 -42.79
C SER A 19 -30.28 -3.55 -41.35
N LYS A 20 -29.73 -2.70 -40.47
CA LYS A 20 -30.16 -2.55 -39.08
C LYS A 20 -31.21 -1.45 -38.87
N LEU A 21 -31.44 -0.60 -39.88
CA LEU A 21 -32.35 0.55 -39.80
C LEU A 21 -33.78 0.25 -40.29
N GLY A 22 -34.04 -0.96 -40.79
CA GLY A 22 -35.34 -1.34 -41.37
C GLY A 22 -35.60 -0.69 -42.73
N ASP A 23 -36.61 -1.17 -43.45
CA ASP A 23 -36.96 -0.68 -44.80
C ASP A 23 -37.46 0.77 -44.73
N LEU A 24 -36.55 1.72 -44.94
CA LEU A 24 -36.84 3.13 -45.09
C LEU A 24 -37.17 3.44 -46.55
N ASP A 25 -38.33 4.04 -46.79
CA ASP A 25 -38.72 4.47 -48.13
C ASP A 25 -37.77 5.57 -48.65
N GLN A 26 -37.46 5.56 -49.94
CA GLN A 26 -36.45 6.45 -50.53
C GLN A 26 -36.77 7.93 -50.37
N GLN A 27 -38.06 8.27 -50.21
CA GLN A 27 -38.52 9.63 -49.96
C GLN A 27 -38.34 10.04 -48.49
N GLU A 28 -38.46 9.10 -47.56
CA GLU A 28 -38.31 9.33 -46.12
C GLU A 28 -36.84 9.52 -45.73
N ALA A 29 -35.94 8.73 -46.36
CA ALA A 29 -34.50 8.88 -46.24
C ALA A 29 -34.00 10.25 -46.74
N LYS A 30 -34.57 10.78 -47.82
CA LYS A 30 -34.26 12.13 -48.34
C LYS A 30 -34.70 13.23 -47.37
N ARG A 31 -35.88 13.09 -46.77
CA ARG A 31 -36.40 14.03 -45.76
C ARG A 31 -35.56 14.05 -44.49
N LEU A 32 -35.08 12.88 -44.04
CA LEU A 32 -34.19 12.75 -42.89
C LEU A 32 -32.81 13.36 -43.17
N ALA A 33 -32.26 13.16 -44.37
CA ALA A 33 -30.97 13.74 -44.77
C ALA A 33 -31.01 15.27 -44.85
N GLU A 34 -32.10 15.86 -45.36
CA GLU A 34 -32.29 17.32 -45.38
C GLU A 34 -32.45 17.91 -43.96
N LYS A 35 -33.18 17.24 -43.06
CA LYS A 35 -33.35 17.71 -41.67
C LYS A 35 -32.09 17.58 -40.81
N LEU A 36 -31.23 16.59 -41.10
CA LEU A 36 -30.02 16.29 -40.30
C LEU A 36 -28.73 16.92 -40.87
N GLY A 37 -28.81 17.62 -42.00
CA GLY A 37 -27.72 18.47 -42.51
C GLY A 37 -26.42 17.75 -42.88
N GLY A 38 -26.47 16.46 -43.25
CA GLY A 38 -25.29 15.65 -43.56
C GLY A 38 -25.26 15.17 -45.01
N GLU A 39 -24.19 15.47 -45.75
CA GLU A 39 -23.89 14.79 -47.02
C GLU A 39 -23.48 13.32 -46.74
N VAL A 40 -24.07 12.37 -47.48
CA VAL A 40 -23.74 10.93 -47.36
C VAL A 40 -22.28 10.70 -47.81
N GLY A 41 -21.46 10.11 -46.95
CA GLY A 41 -20.06 9.76 -47.25
C GLY A 41 -19.94 8.65 -48.31
N PHE A 42 -18.72 8.42 -48.82
CA PHE A 42 -18.48 7.41 -49.86
C PHE A 42 -17.81 6.16 -49.28
N GLU A 43 -18.18 4.98 -49.79
CA GLU A 43 -17.51 3.70 -49.46
C GLU A 43 -16.26 3.51 -50.32
N ARG A 44 -15.22 2.91 -49.73
CA ARG A 44 -14.01 2.53 -50.44
C ARG A 44 -14.23 1.24 -51.23
N THR A 45 -13.57 1.12 -52.38
CA THR A 45 -13.52 -0.13 -53.14
C THR A 45 -12.50 -1.11 -52.53
N GLU A 46 -12.76 -2.42 -52.62
CA GLU A 46 -11.91 -3.48 -52.03
C GLU A 46 -10.43 -3.42 -52.49
N ASP A 47 -10.18 -2.87 -53.67
CA ASP A 47 -8.84 -2.72 -54.22
C ASP A 47 -8.00 -1.65 -53.49
N GLN A 48 -8.64 -0.61 -52.92
CA GLN A 48 -7.95 0.42 -52.14
C GLN A 48 -7.55 -0.05 -50.75
N GLU A 49 -8.26 -1.04 -50.20
CA GLU A 49 -7.95 -1.61 -48.88
C GLU A 49 -6.79 -2.62 -48.96
N LYS A 50 -6.74 -3.41 -50.04
CA LYS A 50 -5.61 -4.32 -50.34
C LYS A 50 -4.29 -3.57 -50.55
N ALA A 51 -4.33 -2.32 -51.03
CA ALA A 51 -3.13 -1.49 -51.19
C ALA A 51 -2.52 -1.04 -49.85
N ARG A 52 -3.33 -0.90 -48.79
CA ARG A 52 -2.86 -0.50 -47.45
C ARG A 52 -2.42 -1.69 -46.59
N GLN A 53 -2.88 -2.90 -46.88
CA GLN A 53 -2.51 -4.12 -46.16
C GLN A 53 -1.21 -4.79 -46.65
N LYS A 54 -0.38 -4.13 -47.46
CA LYS A 54 0.95 -4.67 -47.80
C LYS A 54 1.94 -4.45 -46.63
N PRO A 55 2.39 -5.49 -45.92
CA PRO A 55 3.44 -5.33 -44.92
C PRO A 55 4.78 -5.04 -45.60
N LYS A 56 5.61 -4.19 -44.97
CA LYS A 56 7.01 -4.01 -45.37
C LYS A 56 7.74 -5.35 -45.22
N ARG A 57 8.33 -5.82 -46.31
CA ARG A 57 9.13 -7.05 -46.43
C ARG A 57 10.19 -7.15 -45.33
N THR A 58 10.08 -8.15 -44.47
CA THR A 58 11.22 -8.80 -43.80
C THR A 58 11.28 -10.28 -44.20
N ARG A 59 12.50 -10.77 -44.24
CA ARG A 59 13.03 -11.92 -44.98
C ARG A 59 12.49 -13.25 -44.42
N HIS A 60 12.00 -14.13 -45.30
CA HIS A 60 11.57 -15.49 -44.98
C HIS A 60 12.76 -16.39 -44.60
N GLU A 61 12.65 -17.09 -43.48
CA GLU A 61 13.36 -18.34 -43.21
C GLU A 61 12.30 -19.46 -43.23
N ARG A 62 12.46 -20.43 -44.14
CA ARG A 62 11.57 -21.59 -44.29
C ARG A 62 12.02 -22.68 -43.31
N VAL A 63 11.10 -23.19 -42.50
CA VAL A 63 11.29 -24.44 -41.77
C VAL A 63 10.37 -25.47 -42.42
N ASP A 64 10.99 -26.43 -43.13
CA ASP A 64 10.32 -27.63 -43.63
C ASP A 64 10.11 -28.62 -42.48
N VAL A 65 8.85 -28.88 -42.12
CA VAL A 65 8.48 -29.94 -41.18
C VAL A 65 8.07 -31.16 -42.00
N LYS A 66 8.95 -32.17 -42.06
CA LYS A 66 8.59 -33.52 -42.54
C LYS A 66 7.81 -34.24 -41.44
N ILE A 67 6.52 -34.49 -41.69
CA ILE A 67 5.69 -35.40 -40.89
C ILE A 67 5.71 -36.77 -41.56
N GLY A 68 6.17 -37.79 -40.84
CA GLY A 68 6.18 -39.18 -41.27
C GLY A 68 4.79 -39.82 -41.18
N ASN A 69 4.46 -40.58 -42.23
CA ASN A 69 3.25 -41.38 -42.42
C ASN A 69 3.04 -42.48 -41.35
N GLN A 70 1.79 -42.70 -40.91
CA GLN A 70 0.99 -43.93 -41.16
C GLN A 70 -0.39 -43.89 -40.43
N PRO A 71 -1.39 -44.71 -40.82
CA PRO A 71 -2.75 -44.20 -41.10
C PRO A 71 -3.93 -44.88 -40.37
N SER A 72 -5.13 -44.32 -40.61
CA SER A 72 -6.49 -44.86 -40.40
C SER A 72 -6.96 -44.89 -38.94
N SER A 73 -8.20 -44.58 -38.55
CA SER A 73 -9.51 -44.52 -39.22
C SER A 73 -10.46 -43.70 -38.33
N GLY A 74 -11.50 -43.08 -38.90
CA GLY A 74 -12.68 -42.68 -38.12
C GLY A 74 -13.03 -41.21 -38.12
N SER A 75 -13.72 -40.78 -39.19
CA SER A 75 -14.50 -39.55 -39.27
C SER A 75 -15.56 -39.45 -38.16
N ARG A 76 -15.62 -38.32 -37.44
CA ARG A 76 -16.85 -37.51 -37.28
C ARG A 76 -16.62 -36.16 -36.58
N THR A 77 -17.30 -35.18 -37.14
CA THR A 77 -17.45 -33.74 -36.83
C THR A 77 -17.54 -33.33 -35.35
N PRO A 78 -17.02 -32.15 -34.96
CA PRO A 78 -17.27 -31.57 -33.64
C PRO A 78 -18.61 -30.81 -33.63
N ARG A 79 -19.54 -31.23 -32.77
CA ARG A 79 -20.70 -30.40 -32.37
C ARG A 79 -20.30 -29.55 -31.17
N HIS A 80 -20.35 -28.24 -31.36
CA HIS A 80 -20.35 -27.23 -30.31
C HIS A 80 -21.60 -27.43 -29.44
N ARG A 81 -21.44 -27.69 -28.14
CA ARG A 81 -22.50 -27.53 -27.14
C ARG A 81 -21.91 -26.82 -25.94
N VAL A 82 -22.33 -25.58 -25.77
CA VAL A 82 -22.13 -24.77 -24.57
C VAL A 82 -23.21 -25.21 -23.59
N GLU A 83 -22.84 -25.80 -22.47
CA GLU A 83 -23.75 -26.02 -21.35
C GLU A 83 -23.42 -25.01 -20.25
N LEU A 84 -24.41 -24.16 -19.96
CA LEU A 84 -24.48 -23.35 -18.75
C LEU A 84 -24.55 -24.28 -17.54
N ALA A 85 -23.58 -24.19 -16.65
CA ALA A 85 -23.68 -24.80 -15.33
C ALA A 85 -24.56 -23.92 -14.43
N THR A 86 -25.62 -24.52 -13.91
CA THR A 86 -26.50 -23.99 -12.87
C THR A 86 -26.02 -24.52 -11.52
N ASP A 87 -26.08 -23.69 -10.49
CA ASP A 87 -25.75 -24.02 -9.10
C ASP A 87 -26.76 -25.03 -8.53
N ALA A 88 -26.27 -26.19 -8.07
CA ALA A 88 -26.76 -26.93 -6.90
C ALA A 88 -25.88 -28.18 -6.65
N ASP A 89 -25.70 -28.49 -5.36
CA ASP A 89 -25.15 -29.71 -4.76
C ASP A 89 -23.62 -29.83 -4.59
N TYR A 90 -23.19 -29.35 -3.42
CA TYR A 90 -21.92 -29.63 -2.77
C TYR A 90 -21.87 -31.10 -2.29
N ASP A 91 -20.92 -31.89 -2.83
CA ASP A 91 -20.50 -33.16 -2.25
C ASP A 91 -19.05 -33.02 -1.75
N GLU A 92 -18.88 -33.11 -0.43
CA GLU A 92 -17.69 -32.73 0.34
C GLU A 92 -16.64 -33.84 0.45
N SER A 93 -16.67 -34.85 -0.42
CA SER A 93 -15.89 -36.09 -0.26
C SER A 93 -14.67 -36.26 -1.19
N LYS A 94 -14.25 -35.23 -1.95
CA LYS A 94 -13.06 -35.30 -2.83
C LYS A 94 -12.10 -34.12 -2.71
N ARG A 95 -11.65 -33.80 -1.50
CA ARG A 95 -10.46 -32.94 -1.33
C ARG A 95 -9.19 -33.78 -1.50
N LYS A 96 -8.56 -33.69 -2.68
CA LYS A 96 -7.16 -34.12 -2.85
C LYS A 96 -6.28 -33.33 -1.87
N PRO A 97 -5.32 -33.95 -1.18
CA PRO A 97 -4.38 -33.22 -0.33
C PRO A 97 -3.59 -32.20 -1.18
N PRO A 98 -3.19 -31.06 -0.61
CA PRO A 98 -2.45 -30.04 -1.34
C PRO A 98 -1.15 -30.65 -1.87
N ARG A 99 -0.95 -30.56 -3.19
CA ARG A 99 0.32 -30.91 -3.85
C ARG A 99 1.43 -30.09 -3.18
N ARG A 100 2.43 -30.77 -2.61
CA ARG A 100 3.73 -30.15 -2.28
C ARG A 100 4.21 -29.42 -3.54
N LYS A 101 4.51 -28.12 -3.43
CA LYS A 101 5.15 -27.36 -4.52
C LYS A 101 6.43 -28.12 -4.90
N GLU A 102 6.51 -28.60 -6.14
CA GLU A 102 7.76 -29.11 -6.68
C GLU A 102 8.82 -28.01 -6.54
N ALA A 103 9.97 -28.35 -5.96
CA ALA A 103 11.09 -27.42 -5.80
C ALA A 103 11.51 -26.91 -7.18
N ASP A 104 11.61 -25.59 -7.35
CA ASP A 104 12.03 -25.00 -8.62
C ASP A 104 13.48 -25.44 -8.91
N PRO A 105 13.74 -26.21 -9.98
CA PRO A 105 15.09 -26.68 -10.31
C PRO A 105 16.07 -25.53 -10.56
N SER A 106 15.59 -24.29 -10.75
CA SER A 106 16.43 -23.10 -10.87
C SER A 106 16.85 -22.44 -9.54
N ASP A 107 16.40 -22.95 -8.39
CA ASP A 107 16.92 -22.60 -7.05
C ASP A 107 17.82 -23.70 -6.44
N ASP A 108 18.07 -24.80 -7.16
CA ASP A 108 18.98 -25.84 -6.68
C ASP A 108 20.45 -25.37 -6.84
N PRO A 109 21.24 -25.26 -5.75
CA PRO A 109 22.64 -24.84 -5.81
C PRO A 109 23.57 -25.90 -6.42
N SER A 110 23.15 -27.16 -6.53
CA SER A 110 23.95 -28.23 -7.15
C SER A 110 23.95 -28.20 -8.68
N VAL A 111 23.01 -27.49 -9.29
CA VAL A 111 22.84 -27.40 -10.74
C VAL A 111 23.60 -26.18 -11.29
N PRO A 112 24.50 -26.34 -12.27
CA PRO A 112 25.26 -25.22 -12.84
C PRO A 112 24.35 -24.20 -13.53
N ILE A 113 24.68 -22.92 -13.39
CA ILE A 113 23.92 -21.81 -13.97
C ILE A 113 24.17 -21.77 -15.48
N LYS A 114 23.17 -22.16 -16.28
CA LYS A 114 23.15 -21.96 -17.74
C LYS A 114 22.08 -20.93 -18.09
N THR A 115 22.51 -19.74 -18.51
CA THR A 115 21.63 -18.65 -18.95
C THR A 115 21.19 -18.87 -20.39
N SER A 116 19.87 -18.81 -20.65
CA SER A 116 19.33 -18.80 -22.00
C SER A 116 19.72 -17.49 -22.72
N TYR A 117 19.82 -17.53 -24.05
CA TYR A 117 20.11 -16.34 -24.88
C TYR A 117 19.18 -15.16 -24.57
N TRP A 118 17.88 -15.42 -24.49
CA TRP A 118 16.88 -14.39 -24.20
C TRP A 118 16.99 -13.85 -22.77
N ASP A 119 17.30 -14.71 -21.81
CA ASP A 119 17.48 -14.30 -20.42
C ASP A 119 18.79 -13.51 -20.24
N ARG A 120 19.85 -13.87 -20.96
CA ARG A 120 21.10 -13.10 -21.01
C ARG A 120 20.86 -11.69 -21.52
N ILE A 121 20.13 -11.52 -22.63
CA ILE A 121 19.81 -10.18 -23.17
C ILE A 121 18.97 -9.38 -22.18
N LYS A 122 17.97 -10.00 -21.54
CA LYS A 122 17.14 -9.33 -20.54
C LYS A 122 17.98 -8.87 -19.34
N LEU A 123 18.85 -9.74 -18.81
CA LEU A 123 19.74 -9.45 -17.70
C LEU A 123 20.75 -8.35 -18.06
N ASP A 124 21.36 -8.40 -19.24
CA ASP A 124 22.30 -7.38 -19.72
C ASP A 124 21.63 -6.03 -19.94
N LYS A 125 20.43 -6.01 -20.54
CA LYS A 125 19.64 -4.79 -20.73
C LYS A 125 19.25 -4.17 -19.39
N TYR A 126 18.87 -5.01 -18.42
CA TYR A 126 18.50 -4.56 -17.08
C TYR A 126 19.71 -4.01 -16.32
N ALA A 127 20.84 -4.71 -16.33
CA ALA A 127 22.10 -4.25 -15.74
C ALA A 127 22.66 -2.97 -16.39
N GLY A 128 22.25 -2.66 -17.63
CA GLY A 128 22.61 -1.45 -18.35
C GLY A 128 21.66 -0.27 -18.19
N GLN A 129 20.61 -0.37 -17.36
CA GLN A 129 19.76 0.78 -17.06
C GLN A 129 20.56 1.90 -16.36
N PRO A 130 20.20 3.18 -16.54
CA PRO A 130 20.96 4.32 -16.01
C PRO A 130 21.06 4.34 -14.49
N GLU A 131 20.12 3.68 -13.80
CA GLU A 131 20.10 3.51 -12.36
C GLU A 131 21.26 2.65 -11.87
N PHE A 132 21.57 1.57 -12.59
CA PHE A 132 22.61 0.61 -12.22
C PHE A 132 23.96 0.88 -12.90
N ASP A 133 23.95 1.24 -14.18
CA ASP A 133 25.14 1.55 -15.00
C ASP A 133 26.24 0.46 -14.92
N ILE A 134 25.86 -0.81 -14.70
CA ILE A 134 26.79 -1.94 -14.56
C ILE A 134 27.33 -2.35 -15.94
N LYS A 135 26.51 -2.21 -17.00
CA LYS A 135 26.84 -2.58 -18.37
C LYS A 135 26.85 -1.35 -19.28
N SER A 136 27.86 -1.24 -20.13
CA SER A 136 27.90 -0.17 -21.13
C SER A 136 26.97 -0.45 -22.31
N SER A 137 26.43 0.59 -22.94
CA SER A 137 25.54 0.45 -24.10
C SER A 137 26.14 -0.38 -25.24
N GLY A 138 27.47 -0.31 -25.42
CA GLY A 138 28.18 -1.14 -26.39
C GLY A 138 28.18 -2.63 -26.04
N GLN A 139 28.32 -2.98 -24.75
CA GLN A 139 28.26 -4.37 -24.29
C GLN A 139 26.85 -4.96 -24.45
N ILE A 140 25.80 -4.16 -24.23
CA ILE A 140 24.41 -4.59 -24.43
C ILE A 140 24.15 -4.86 -25.93
N LEU A 141 24.60 -3.96 -26.80
CA LEU A 141 24.48 -4.13 -28.25
C LEU A 141 25.22 -5.39 -28.73
N PHE A 142 26.42 -5.64 -28.19
CA PHE A 142 27.19 -6.83 -28.51
C PHE A 142 26.52 -8.13 -28.03
N SER A 143 25.87 -8.11 -26.87
CA SER A 143 25.07 -9.24 -26.34
C SER A 143 23.87 -9.57 -27.23
N MET A 144 23.22 -8.56 -27.83
CA MET A 144 22.11 -8.74 -28.78
C MET A 144 22.54 -9.28 -30.14
N LEU A 145 23.76 -9.00 -30.59
CA LEU A 145 24.26 -9.40 -31.91
C LEU A 145 24.91 -10.80 -31.93
N SER A 146 25.18 -11.36 -30.74
CA SER A 146 25.99 -12.56 -30.58
C SER A 146 25.13 -13.79 -30.29
N PHE A 147 24.51 -14.31 -31.34
CA PHE A 147 23.56 -15.44 -31.28
C PHE A 147 24.22 -16.81 -31.07
N PHE A 148 25.51 -16.99 -31.45
CA PHE A 148 26.18 -18.29 -31.54
C PHE A 148 27.44 -18.47 -30.65
N GLY A 149 27.51 -17.86 -29.46
CA GLY A 149 28.67 -18.08 -28.58
C GLY A 149 28.49 -17.68 -27.11
N GLU A 150 29.33 -18.28 -26.25
CA GLU A 150 29.57 -17.84 -24.87
C GLU A 150 30.39 -16.56 -24.90
N ILE A 151 29.72 -15.44 -24.65
CA ILE A 151 30.37 -14.13 -24.61
C ILE A 151 30.93 -13.94 -23.19
N PRO A 152 32.18 -13.46 -23.04
CA PRO A 152 32.66 -13.03 -21.74
C PRO A 152 31.77 -11.89 -21.19
N ASP A 153 31.17 -12.16 -20.03
CA ASP A 153 30.25 -11.23 -19.35
C ASP A 153 31.03 -10.12 -18.61
N TYR A 154 31.43 -9.06 -19.32
CA TYR A 154 32.22 -7.96 -18.76
C TYR A 154 31.40 -6.89 -18.04
N VAL A 155 31.96 -6.26 -17.01
CA VAL A 155 31.39 -5.09 -16.34
C VAL A 155 31.87 -3.79 -17.04
N GLY A 156 31.06 -2.74 -16.99
CA GLY A 156 31.38 -1.43 -17.52
C GLY A 156 32.53 -0.77 -16.73
N PRO A 157 33.56 -0.19 -17.38
CA PRO A 157 34.68 0.43 -16.66
C PRO A 157 34.27 1.59 -15.74
N SER A 158 33.24 2.36 -16.13
CA SER A 158 32.68 3.47 -15.33
C SER A 158 32.11 3.01 -14.00
N PHE A 159 31.47 1.84 -13.98
CA PHE A 159 30.92 1.25 -12.78
C PHE A 159 32.03 0.98 -11.74
N ILE A 160 33.16 0.44 -12.18
CA ILE A 160 34.29 0.03 -11.33
C ILE A 160 35.05 1.24 -10.79
N THR A 161 35.25 2.27 -11.61
CA THR A 161 36.06 3.44 -11.25
C THR A 161 35.27 4.54 -10.55
N ARG A 162 33.95 4.61 -10.74
CA ARG A 162 33.12 5.69 -10.19
C ARG A 162 32.05 5.20 -9.21
N ARG A 163 31.16 4.30 -9.64
CA ARG A 163 29.99 3.87 -8.84
C ARG A 163 30.38 2.99 -7.65
N MET A 164 31.22 1.99 -7.85
CA MET A 164 31.67 1.10 -6.77
C MET A 164 32.39 1.82 -5.63
N PRO A 165 33.29 2.79 -5.89
CA PRO A 165 33.84 3.64 -4.84
C PRO A 165 32.80 4.43 -4.04
N GLU A 166 31.76 4.96 -4.70
CA GLU A 166 30.66 5.66 -4.02
C GLU A 166 29.91 4.71 -3.07
N TYR A 167 29.64 3.47 -3.50
CA TYR A 167 28.99 2.45 -2.67
C TYR A 167 29.87 1.99 -1.52
N TYR A 168 31.16 1.75 -1.79
CA TYR A 168 32.15 1.41 -0.78
C TYR A 168 32.24 2.49 0.30
N LYS A 169 32.27 3.77 -0.07
CA LYS A 169 32.34 4.89 0.87
C LYS A 169 31.16 4.90 1.85
N LYS A 170 29.95 4.55 1.40
CA LYS A 170 28.76 4.44 2.27
C LYS A 170 28.94 3.33 3.31
N ILE A 171 29.42 2.16 2.89
CA ILE A 171 29.70 1.02 3.78
C ILE A 171 30.86 1.36 4.74
N GLU A 172 31.94 1.96 4.24
CA GLU A 172 33.08 2.39 5.04
C GLU A 172 32.66 3.40 6.12
N THR A 173 31.83 4.39 5.77
CA THR A 173 31.32 5.38 6.72
C THR A 173 30.51 4.72 7.84
N LEU A 174 29.63 3.77 7.52
CA LEU A 174 28.88 2.98 8.49
C LEU A 174 29.82 2.21 9.44
N VAL A 175 30.80 1.51 8.88
CA VAL A 175 31.68 0.63 9.65
C VAL A 175 32.66 1.43 10.51
N VAL A 176 33.24 2.51 9.99
CA VAL A 176 34.16 3.39 10.71
C VAL A 176 33.44 4.13 11.84
N SER A 177 32.23 4.64 11.62
CA SER A 177 31.44 5.28 12.68
C SER A 177 31.11 4.29 13.81
N THR A 178 30.70 3.07 13.46
CA THR A 178 30.42 2.00 14.44
C THR A 178 31.69 1.57 15.20
N ARG A 179 32.81 1.37 14.49
CA ARG A 179 34.12 1.05 15.10
C ARG A 179 34.62 2.16 16.02
N SER A 180 34.31 3.43 15.71
CA SER A 180 34.69 4.58 16.54
C SER A 180 33.88 4.67 17.83
N LEU A 181 32.60 4.28 17.79
CA LEU A 181 31.75 4.15 18.97
C LEU A 181 32.15 2.95 19.85
N PHE A 182 32.72 1.91 19.20
CA PHE A 182 33.06 0.65 19.84
C PHE A 182 34.51 0.21 19.54
N PRO A 183 35.51 0.97 20.02
CA PRO A 183 36.91 0.77 19.68
C PRO A 183 37.45 -0.56 20.21
N ARG A 184 38.28 -1.22 19.41
CA ARG A 184 38.87 -2.54 19.74
C ARG A 184 39.70 -2.55 21.03
N ASN A 185 40.23 -1.41 21.43
CA ASN A 185 41.09 -1.29 22.62
C ASN A 185 40.32 -1.30 23.95
N ASN A 186 38.99 -1.23 23.93
CA ASN A 186 38.18 -1.30 25.16
C ASN A 186 37.48 -2.66 25.28
N ALA A 187 38.27 -3.69 25.61
CA ALA A 187 37.79 -5.06 25.81
C ALA A 187 36.72 -5.14 26.92
N ARG A 188 36.87 -4.34 27.99
CA ARG A 188 35.93 -4.28 29.10
C ARG A 188 34.53 -3.82 28.67
N ARG A 189 34.42 -2.83 27.78
CA ARG A 189 33.13 -2.40 27.20
C ARG A 189 32.50 -3.48 26.34
N SER A 190 33.31 -4.21 25.57
CA SER A 190 32.86 -5.35 24.74
C SER A 190 32.30 -6.49 25.60
N GLU A 191 33.01 -6.85 26.66
CA GLU A 191 32.58 -7.90 27.59
C GLU A 191 31.34 -7.50 28.39
N ARG A 192 31.27 -6.24 28.85
CA ARG A 192 30.10 -5.71 29.56
C ARG A 192 28.86 -5.72 28.67
N MET A 193 28.95 -5.24 27.44
CA MET A 193 27.83 -5.24 26.51
C MET A 193 27.41 -6.66 26.11
N LYS A 194 28.36 -7.59 25.96
CA LYS A 194 28.06 -9.00 25.70
C LYS A 194 27.30 -9.65 26.86
N LYS A 195 27.58 -9.26 28.10
CA LYS A 195 26.85 -9.72 29.31
C LYS A 195 25.48 -9.04 29.48
N THR A 196 25.41 -7.72 29.30
CA THR A 196 24.19 -6.93 29.56
C THR A 196 23.18 -6.99 28.42
N ALA A 197 23.63 -7.03 27.16
CA ALA A 197 22.77 -7.01 25.99
C ALA A 197 23.40 -7.82 24.83
N PRO A 198 23.38 -9.17 24.90
CA PRO A 198 24.09 -10.04 23.95
C PRO A 198 23.64 -9.84 22.50
N LEU A 199 22.36 -9.55 22.27
CA LEU A 199 21.83 -9.31 20.93
C LEU A 199 22.18 -7.92 20.37
N VAL A 200 22.15 -6.88 21.21
CA VAL A 200 22.63 -5.54 20.82
C VAL A 200 24.10 -5.62 20.43
N PHE A 201 24.88 -6.37 21.21
CA PHE A 201 26.26 -6.66 20.89
C PHE A 201 26.39 -7.39 19.55
N SER A 202 25.67 -8.49 19.29
CA SER A 202 25.80 -9.23 18.02
C SER A 202 25.45 -8.40 16.78
N ILE A 203 24.44 -7.52 16.86
CA ILE A 203 24.07 -6.59 15.80
C ILE A 203 25.22 -5.62 15.52
N LEU A 204 25.68 -4.92 16.55
CA LEU A 204 26.76 -3.93 16.42
C LEU A 204 28.08 -4.60 16.02
N ASP A 205 28.31 -5.83 16.45
CA ASP A 205 29.51 -6.59 16.13
C ASP A 205 29.53 -7.02 14.66
N THR A 206 28.38 -7.44 14.13
CA THR A 206 28.20 -7.73 12.70
C THR A 206 28.52 -6.51 11.84
N ILE A 207 28.07 -5.32 12.25
CA ILE A 207 28.39 -4.05 11.56
C ILE A 207 29.87 -3.68 11.75
N ARG A 208 30.41 -3.83 12.96
CA ARG A 208 31.79 -3.47 13.31
C ARG A 208 32.83 -4.31 12.55
N TYR A 209 32.57 -5.61 12.42
CA TYR A 209 33.46 -6.56 11.74
C TYR A 209 33.11 -6.78 10.27
N TRP A 210 32.27 -5.93 9.69
CA TRP A 210 32.12 -5.88 8.25
C TRP A 210 33.49 -5.61 7.61
N ASN A 211 33.93 -6.54 6.76
CA ASN A 211 35.28 -6.58 6.21
C ASN A 211 35.45 -5.59 5.06
N ILE A 212 35.55 -4.30 5.40
CA ILE A 212 35.78 -3.21 4.43
C ILE A 212 37.17 -3.31 3.80
N GLU A 213 38.16 -3.85 4.52
CA GLU A 213 39.52 -4.04 4.04
C GLU A 213 39.57 -4.99 2.84
N ARG A 214 38.80 -6.09 2.90
CA ARG A 214 38.66 -7.03 1.78
C ARG A 214 37.97 -6.38 0.58
N ILE A 215 36.87 -5.64 0.81
CA ILE A 215 36.16 -4.95 -0.27
C ILE A 215 37.10 -3.94 -0.97
N SER A 216 37.88 -3.18 -0.20
CA SER A 216 38.84 -2.21 -0.72
C SER A 216 39.96 -2.88 -1.51
N SER A 217 40.54 -3.97 -0.99
CA SER A 217 41.58 -4.75 -1.67
C SER A 217 41.09 -5.38 -2.99
N ASP A 218 39.92 -6.01 -2.96
CA ASP A 218 39.32 -6.62 -4.14
C ASP A 218 38.93 -5.55 -5.17
N LEU A 219 38.39 -4.40 -4.72
CA LEU A 219 38.07 -3.28 -5.60
C LEU A 219 39.31 -2.70 -6.26
N ALA A 220 40.41 -2.50 -5.52
CA ALA A 220 41.68 -2.02 -6.05
C ALA A 220 42.25 -2.98 -7.11
N ARG A 221 42.13 -4.30 -6.90
CA ARG A 221 42.51 -5.33 -7.87
C ARG A 221 41.70 -5.19 -9.17
N LEU A 222 40.39 -4.97 -9.08
CA LEU A 222 39.52 -4.78 -10.26
C LEU A 222 39.80 -3.44 -10.97
N GLN A 223 40.14 -2.40 -10.22
CA GLN A 223 40.49 -1.08 -10.75
C GLN A 223 41.82 -1.03 -11.48
N ALA A 224 42.73 -1.99 -11.24
CA ALA A 224 43.98 -2.09 -11.99
C ALA A 224 43.76 -2.36 -13.49
N HIS A 225 42.71 -3.13 -13.83
CA HIS A 225 42.39 -3.50 -15.22
C HIS A 225 40.88 -3.41 -15.51
N PRO A 226 40.27 -2.21 -15.44
CA PRO A 226 38.81 -2.04 -15.38
C PRO A 226 38.08 -2.41 -16.68
N ARG A 227 38.80 -2.58 -17.79
CA ARG A 227 38.22 -2.98 -19.09
C ARG A 227 38.06 -4.50 -19.24
N ASN A 228 38.76 -5.29 -18.44
CA ASN A 228 38.82 -6.75 -18.58
C ASN A 228 38.13 -7.49 -17.42
N VAL A 229 37.35 -6.77 -16.60
CA VAL A 229 36.69 -7.33 -15.42
C VAL A 229 35.40 -8.03 -15.81
N LYS A 230 35.27 -9.30 -15.44
CA LYS A 230 34.06 -10.10 -15.62
C LYS A 230 33.12 -9.96 -14.41
N VAL A 231 31.84 -10.24 -14.61
CA VAL A 231 30.84 -10.29 -13.54
C VAL A 231 31.23 -11.31 -12.46
N SER A 232 31.86 -12.43 -12.84
CA SER A 232 32.38 -13.44 -11.90
C SER A 232 33.42 -12.88 -10.93
N ASP A 233 34.20 -11.89 -11.35
CA ASP A 233 35.31 -11.35 -10.55
C ASP A 233 34.79 -10.47 -9.39
N PHE A 234 33.52 -10.06 -9.45
CA PHE A 234 32.80 -9.36 -8.38
C PHE A 234 32.26 -10.29 -7.29
N ALA A 235 32.35 -11.62 -7.44
CA ALA A 235 31.76 -12.56 -6.50
C ALA A 235 32.22 -12.33 -5.04
N ASP A 236 33.51 -12.07 -4.83
CA ASP A 236 34.05 -11.86 -3.48
C ASP A 236 33.61 -10.53 -2.86
N ILE A 237 33.47 -9.48 -3.67
CA ILE A 237 32.92 -8.20 -3.23
C ILE A 237 31.44 -8.38 -2.86
N LEU A 238 30.66 -9.04 -3.71
CA LEU A 238 29.24 -9.31 -3.46
C LEU A 238 29.06 -10.14 -2.18
N ARG A 239 29.85 -11.20 -1.97
CA ARG A 239 29.82 -11.97 -0.71
C ARG A 239 30.12 -11.08 0.49
N SER A 240 31.14 -10.23 0.41
CA SER A 240 31.55 -9.35 1.49
C SER A 240 30.50 -8.27 1.82
N VAL A 241 29.70 -7.84 0.84
CA VAL A 241 28.60 -6.88 1.03
C VAL A 241 27.32 -7.56 1.51
N TYR A 242 26.88 -8.65 0.86
CA TYR A 242 25.59 -9.26 1.13
C TYR A 242 25.58 -10.18 2.35
N LYS A 243 26.73 -10.74 2.78
CA LYS A 243 26.76 -11.64 3.95
C LYS A 243 26.31 -10.94 5.25
N PRO A 244 26.84 -9.75 5.63
CA PRO A 244 26.34 -9.04 6.81
C PRO A 244 24.90 -8.55 6.67
N LEU A 245 24.50 -8.16 5.45
CA LEU A 245 23.11 -7.77 5.17
C LEU A 245 22.12 -8.92 5.34
N PHE A 246 22.53 -10.14 4.97
CA PHE A 246 21.71 -11.34 5.14
C PHE A 246 21.54 -11.71 6.62
N VAL A 247 22.61 -11.62 7.42
CA VAL A 247 22.56 -11.85 8.87
C VAL A 247 21.60 -10.87 9.58
N LEU A 248 21.53 -9.63 9.09
CA LEU A 248 20.69 -8.56 9.63
C LEU A 248 19.32 -8.43 8.94
N ASP A 249 18.94 -9.33 8.02
CA ASP A 249 17.79 -9.14 7.14
C ASP A 249 16.45 -9.09 7.88
N GLN A 250 16.30 -9.93 8.92
CA GLN A 250 15.09 -10.00 9.75
C GLN A 250 14.91 -8.81 10.72
N LEU A 251 15.93 -7.95 10.86
CA LEU A 251 15.89 -6.84 11.79
C LEU A 251 15.25 -5.61 11.16
N ASP A 252 14.26 -5.05 11.84
CA ASP A 252 13.71 -3.74 11.51
C ASP A 252 14.66 -2.60 11.95
N LEU A 253 14.64 -1.53 11.16
CA LEU A 253 15.53 -0.38 11.34
C LEU A 253 15.23 0.38 12.63
N ASP A 254 13.95 0.56 12.96
CA ASP A 254 13.53 1.46 14.03
C ASP A 254 13.38 0.71 15.35
N SER A 255 12.84 -0.50 15.34
CA SER A 255 12.69 -1.30 16.56
C SER A 255 14.01 -1.96 17.02
N HIS A 256 14.89 -2.37 16.11
CA HIS A 256 16.07 -3.18 16.48
C HIS A 256 17.39 -2.44 16.27
N ILE A 257 17.65 -1.92 15.07
CA ILE A 257 18.94 -1.27 14.78
C ILE A 257 19.07 0.06 15.54
N ARG A 258 18.05 0.94 15.49
CA ARG A 258 18.05 2.20 16.24
C ARG A 258 18.04 1.97 17.75
N ALA A 259 17.31 0.96 18.23
CA ALA A 259 17.33 0.58 19.64
C ALA A 259 18.72 0.11 20.10
N ALA A 260 19.42 -0.70 19.30
CA ALA A 260 20.78 -1.14 19.58
C ALA A 260 21.75 0.05 19.76
N TYR A 261 21.69 1.04 18.87
CA TYR A 261 22.48 2.27 19.01
C TYR A 261 22.06 3.14 20.21
N LYS A 262 20.77 3.17 20.56
CA LYS A 262 20.28 3.88 21.76
C LYS A 262 20.78 3.24 23.05
N ILE A 263 20.79 1.91 23.13
CA ILE A 263 21.32 1.16 24.28
C ILE A 263 22.83 1.38 24.38
N LEU A 264 23.55 1.33 23.25
CA LEU A 264 24.97 1.69 23.21
C LEU A 264 25.21 3.13 23.68
N TYR A 265 24.39 4.09 23.25
CA TYR A 265 24.50 5.49 23.69
C TYR A 265 24.34 5.64 25.20
N LYS A 266 23.36 4.95 25.81
CA LYS A 266 23.18 4.95 27.27
C LYS A 266 24.44 4.42 27.98
N ALA A 267 25.02 3.33 27.48
CA ALA A 267 26.26 2.77 28.04
C ALA A 267 27.43 3.77 27.92
N LEU A 268 27.58 4.43 26.77
CA LEU A 268 28.61 5.44 26.55
C LEU A 268 28.41 6.70 27.40
N TYR A 269 27.15 7.10 27.62
CA TYR A 269 26.81 8.26 28.44
C TYR A 269 27.17 8.04 29.92
N ILE A 270 26.98 6.81 30.43
CA ILE A 270 27.41 6.42 31.78
C ILE A 270 28.94 6.48 31.92
N GLU A 271 29.69 6.13 30.87
CA GLU A 271 31.15 6.18 30.91
C GLU A 271 31.71 7.61 30.84
N ASN A 272 31.20 8.44 29.91
CA ASN A 272 31.62 9.83 29.77
C ASN A 272 30.53 10.71 29.13
N PRO A 273 29.79 11.51 29.91
CA PRO A 273 28.64 12.27 29.42
C PRO A 273 29.03 13.40 28.45
N MET A 274 30.20 14.03 28.65
CA MET A 274 30.68 15.14 27.82
C MET A 274 31.11 14.69 26.43
N GLU A 275 31.82 13.57 26.33
CA GLU A 275 32.21 12.99 25.03
C GLU A 275 31.02 12.35 24.31
N ALA A 276 30.08 11.78 25.06
CA ALA A 276 28.86 11.21 24.51
C ALA A 276 27.98 12.24 23.79
N GLN A 277 27.75 13.41 24.39
CA GLN A 277 26.95 14.47 23.77
C GLN A 277 27.66 15.12 22.58
N ASN A 278 28.95 15.43 22.69
CA ASN A 278 29.65 16.22 21.68
C ASN A 278 30.16 15.41 20.48
N LYS A 279 30.40 14.10 20.62
CA LYS A 279 31.06 13.28 19.60
C LYS A 279 30.28 12.03 19.24
N TYR A 280 29.82 11.27 20.23
CA TYR A 280 29.18 9.97 19.97
C TYR A 280 27.76 10.12 19.41
N GLN A 281 27.02 11.17 19.79
CA GLN A 281 25.68 11.42 19.25
C GLN A 281 25.69 11.62 17.73
N ASP A 282 26.64 12.39 17.20
CA ASP A 282 26.75 12.64 15.76
C ASP A 282 27.24 11.40 15.01
N LEU A 283 28.18 10.64 15.58
CA LEU A 283 28.62 9.36 15.01
C LEU A 283 27.46 8.35 14.90
N ILE A 284 26.55 8.31 15.89
CA ILE A 284 25.36 7.45 15.84
C ILE A 284 24.40 7.91 14.73
N ARG A 285 24.17 9.21 14.59
CA ARG A 285 23.32 9.75 13.50
C ARG A 285 23.88 9.38 12.13
N VAL A 286 25.19 9.54 11.95
CA VAL A 286 25.90 9.17 10.72
C VAL A 286 25.83 7.66 10.46
N ALA A 287 26.00 6.83 11.49
CA ALA A 287 25.89 5.37 11.38
C ALA A 287 24.49 4.94 10.95
N LEU A 288 23.44 5.48 11.57
CA LEU A 288 22.04 5.15 11.25
C LEU A 288 21.65 5.60 9.83
N ALA A 289 22.06 6.81 9.42
CA ALA A 289 21.84 7.29 8.06
C ALA A 289 22.56 6.40 7.04
N SER A 290 23.84 6.09 7.28
CA SER A 290 24.64 5.23 6.40
C SER A 290 24.09 3.81 6.32
N PHE A 291 23.60 3.23 7.43
CA PHE A 291 22.97 1.91 7.42
C PHE A 291 21.72 1.88 6.56
N THR A 292 20.88 2.93 6.65
CA THR A 292 19.68 3.08 5.84
C THR A 292 20.03 3.15 4.35
N ASP A 293 21.03 3.96 3.99
CA ASP A 293 21.53 4.06 2.62
C ASP A 293 22.11 2.74 2.10
N VAL A 294 22.80 1.97 2.96
CA VAL A 294 23.36 0.67 2.56
C VAL A 294 22.26 -0.38 2.36
N LYS A 295 21.28 -0.46 3.27
CA LYS A 295 20.16 -1.43 3.20
C LYS A 295 19.21 -1.13 2.03
N ARG A 296 18.93 0.14 1.75
CA ARG A 296 18.03 0.57 0.66
C ARG A 296 18.77 0.71 -0.68
N ASP A 297 19.79 1.56 -0.74
CA ASP A 297 20.40 1.95 -2.01
C ASP A 297 21.46 0.93 -2.45
N VAL A 298 22.45 0.62 -1.60
CA VAL A 298 23.58 -0.23 -2.01
C VAL A 298 23.13 -1.66 -2.30
N ARG A 299 22.27 -2.23 -1.45
CA ARG A 299 21.67 -3.56 -1.66
C ARG A 299 20.88 -3.64 -2.97
N PHE A 300 20.14 -2.59 -3.32
CA PHE A 300 19.37 -2.53 -4.56
C PHE A 300 20.26 -2.28 -5.78
N LEU A 301 21.22 -1.35 -5.71
CA LEU A 301 22.06 -1.00 -6.86
C LEU A 301 23.02 -2.12 -7.27
N LEU A 302 23.44 -2.98 -6.32
CA LEU A 302 24.25 -4.17 -6.60
C LEU A 302 23.43 -5.39 -7.00
N TYR A 303 22.10 -5.32 -6.91
CA TYR A 303 21.21 -6.44 -7.18
C TYR A 303 21.42 -7.09 -8.55
N PRO A 304 21.55 -6.34 -9.68
CA PRO A 304 21.69 -7.00 -10.98
C PRO A 304 22.99 -7.80 -11.10
N LEU A 305 24.06 -7.42 -10.38
CA LEU A 305 25.28 -8.21 -10.30
C LEU A 305 25.08 -9.51 -9.50
N LEU A 306 24.35 -9.43 -8.38
CA LEU A 306 23.98 -10.62 -7.61
C LEU A 306 23.08 -11.56 -8.43
N LEU A 307 22.10 -11.01 -9.15
CA LEU A 307 21.19 -11.79 -10.00
C LEU A 307 21.96 -12.56 -11.08
N LYS A 308 22.93 -11.92 -11.73
CA LYS A 308 23.75 -12.54 -12.78
C LYS A 308 24.73 -13.59 -12.25
N THR A 309 25.09 -13.55 -10.98
CA THR A 309 25.97 -14.53 -10.34
C THR A 309 25.21 -15.73 -9.78
N VAL A 310 23.94 -15.57 -9.41
CA VAL A 310 23.18 -16.58 -8.65
C VAL A 310 22.00 -17.18 -9.44
N SER A 311 21.47 -16.49 -10.45
CA SER A 311 20.29 -16.93 -11.22
C SER A 311 20.56 -17.09 -12.72
N SER A 312 19.96 -18.12 -13.33
CA SER A 312 19.93 -18.32 -14.79
C SER A 312 18.78 -17.58 -15.48
N LYS A 313 17.80 -17.09 -14.70
CA LYS A 313 16.62 -16.39 -15.20
C LYS A 313 16.56 -14.99 -14.63
N TRP A 314 15.94 -14.08 -15.38
CA TRP A 314 15.61 -12.77 -14.86
C TRP A 314 14.51 -12.89 -13.79
N VAL A 315 14.76 -12.29 -12.63
CA VAL A 315 13.84 -12.20 -11.50
C VAL A 315 13.77 -10.73 -11.09
N ALA A 316 12.68 -10.30 -10.45
CA ALA A 316 12.56 -8.96 -9.88
C ALA A 316 13.26 -8.89 -8.50
N TYR A 317 13.71 -7.69 -8.10
CA TYR A 317 14.46 -7.48 -6.85
C TYR A 317 13.81 -8.13 -5.62
N GLU A 318 12.52 -7.85 -5.42
CA GLU A 318 11.75 -8.35 -4.27
C GLU A 318 11.59 -9.88 -4.27
N ARG A 319 11.58 -10.49 -5.46
CA ARG A 319 11.37 -11.92 -5.62
C ARG A 319 12.67 -12.72 -5.54
N LEU A 320 13.82 -12.13 -5.87
CA LEU A 320 15.09 -12.85 -5.88
C LEU A 320 15.42 -13.50 -4.54
N PHE A 321 15.26 -12.75 -3.44
CA PHE A 321 15.60 -13.24 -2.10
C PHE A 321 14.64 -14.34 -1.60
N ILE A 322 13.50 -14.52 -2.28
CA ILE A 322 12.50 -15.56 -1.99
C ILE A 322 12.68 -16.76 -2.94
N GLU A 323 12.71 -16.50 -4.25
CA GLU A 323 12.78 -17.52 -5.30
C GLU A 323 14.17 -18.14 -5.47
N ARG A 324 15.23 -17.46 -5.03
CA ARG A 324 16.63 -17.94 -5.13
C ARG A 324 17.32 -18.03 -3.77
N LYS A 325 16.55 -18.20 -2.68
CA LYS A 325 17.07 -18.18 -1.31
C LYS A 325 18.19 -19.20 -1.10
N ASN A 326 18.00 -20.44 -1.56
CA ASN A 326 18.95 -21.52 -1.34
C ASN A 326 20.27 -21.27 -2.08
N ARG A 327 20.19 -20.77 -3.32
CA ARG A 327 21.40 -20.39 -4.07
C ARG A 327 22.12 -19.19 -3.48
N ILE A 328 21.39 -18.20 -2.96
CA ILE A 328 22.01 -17.05 -2.27
C ILE A 328 22.73 -17.52 -1.01
N MET A 329 22.10 -18.37 -0.19
CA MET A 329 22.73 -18.93 1.01
C MET A 329 23.99 -19.73 0.68
N ALA A 330 23.93 -20.59 -0.34
CA ALA A 330 25.09 -21.33 -0.83
C ALA A 330 26.20 -20.39 -1.37
N PHE A 331 25.83 -19.35 -2.12
CA PHE A 331 26.77 -18.36 -2.66
C PHE A 331 27.48 -17.55 -1.57
N LEU A 332 26.75 -17.17 -0.52
CA LEU A 332 27.26 -16.41 0.63
C LEU A 332 27.99 -17.30 1.64
N ASN A 333 27.81 -18.62 1.58
CA ASN A 333 28.28 -19.59 2.56
C ASN A 333 27.78 -19.24 3.98
N VAL A 334 26.45 -19.21 4.12
CA VAL A 334 25.70 -18.83 5.34
C VAL A 334 24.50 -19.77 5.49
N ALA A 335 24.18 -20.18 6.72
CA ALA A 335 22.98 -20.96 7.05
C ALA A 335 21.84 -20.04 7.55
N GLU A 336 20.60 -20.53 7.57
CA GLU A 336 19.47 -19.77 8.16
C GLU A 336 19.68 -19.50 9.65
N GLU A 337 20.39 -20.39 10.34
CA GLU A 337 20.76 -20.29 11.76
C GLU A 337 21.69 -19.11 12.07
N ASP A 338 22.43 -18.62 11.06
CA ASP A 338 23.32 -17.47 11.22
C ASP A 338 22.55 -16.12 11.25
N GLN A 339 21.25 -16.12 10.98
CA GLN A 339 20.42 -14.90 11.03
C GLN A 339 20.08 -14.50 12.46
N ILE A 340 20.15 -13.20 12.75
CA ILE A 340 19.82 -12.67 14.06
C ILE A 340 18.29 -12.54 14.18
N ASN A 341 17.68 -13.39 15.02
CA ASN A 341 16.22 -13.39 15.25
C ASN A 341 15.78 -12.35 16.30
N PRO A 342 14.71 -11.56 16.03
CA PRO A 342 14.25 -10.51 16.93
C PRO A 342 13.48 -10.99 18.18
N ALA A 343 13.06 -12.25 18.23
CA ALA A 343 12.30 -12.84 19.36
C ALA A 343 13.06 -12.81 20.71
N GLN A 344 14.37 -12.52 20.71
CA GLN A 344 15.20 -12.39 21.90
C GLN A 344 15.29 -10.94 22.45
N ILE A 345 14.74 -9.94 21.74
CA ILE A 345 14.83 -8.51 22.13
C ILE A 345 13.93 -8.21 23.33
N VAL A 346 12.70 -8.76 23.33
CA VAL A 346 11.69 -8.53 24.37
C VAL A 346 12.07 -9.17 25.72
N ALA A 347 12.95 -10.19 25.72
CA ALA A 347 13.42 -10.83 26.95
C ALA A 347 14.57 -10.08 27.64
N SER A 348 15.27 -9.18 26.92
CA SER A 348 16.51 -8.54 27.41
C SER A 348 16.31 -7.15 28.04
N GLU A 349 15.08 -6.62 28.03
CA GLU A 349 14.76 -5.32 28.65
C GLU A 349 14.45 -5.41 30.15
N ALA A 350 14.36 -6.61 30.73
CA ALA A 350 14.18 -6.81 32.17
C ALA A 350 15.49 -7.22 32.86
N LYS A 351 16.26 -6.20 33.27
CA LYS A 351 17.22 -6.12 34.39
C LYS A 351 18.58 -5.53 34.01
N PRO A 352 18.94 -4.42 34.66
CA PRO A 352 20.30 -4.28 35.17
C PRO A 352 20.29 -3.90 36.66
N GLY A 353 20.91 -4.74 37.49
CA GLY A 353 21.42 -4.36 38.81
C GLY A 353 20.94 -5.23 39.97
N GLU A 354 21.68 -6.30 40.27
CA GLU A 354 22.20 -6.61 41.62
C GLU A 354 23.21 -7.77 41.48
N GLU A 355 24.44 -7.55 41.95
CA GLU A 355 25.58 -8.48 41.93
C GLU A 355 25.64 -9.32 43.22
N GLU A 356 25.90 -10.63 43.02
CA GLU A 356 26.64 -11.61 43.85
C GLU A 356 26.09 -11.97 45.27
N ALA A 357 26.01 -13.22 45.74
CA ALA A 357 26.73 -14.48 45.49
C ALA A 357 25.93 -15.71 46.06
N PRO A 358 26.47 -16.95 46.20
CA PRO A 358 26.59 -17.97 45.16
C PRO A 358 26.03 -19.38 45.56
N ALA A 359 26.11 -20.30 44.59
CA ALA A 359 26.36 -21.75 44.69
C ALA A 359 25.20 -22.75 44.91
N ASP A 360 25.23 -23.75 44.00
CA ASP A 360 24.78 -25.16 44.09
C ASP A 360 23.26 -25.42 44.18
N GLU A 361 22.61 -26.38 43.51
CA GLU A 361 22.99 -27.53 42.69
C GLU A 361 21.68 -28.08 42.03
N VAL A 362 21.80 -28.67 40.83
CA VAL A 362 21.02 -29.83 40.28
C VAL A 362 19.52 -29.71 39.88
N GLU A 363 19.30 -30.06 38.60
CA GLU A 363 18.17 -30.72 37.90
C GLU A 363 16.74 -30.71 38.50
N GLU A 364 15.74 -30.32 37.68
CA GLU A 364 14.78 -31.27 37.08
C GLU A 364 13.83 -30.57 36.09
N VAL A 365 13.40 -31.34 35.08
CA VAL A 365 12.47 -30.98 34.02
C VAL A 365 11.04 -31.15 34.54
N ALA A 366 10.17 -30.14 34.44
CA ALA A 366 8.73 -30.34 34.58
C ALA A 366 7.89 -29.36 33.76
N GLU A 367 6.83 -29.92 33.21
CA GLU A 367 5.80 -29.41 32.31
C GLU A 367 5.06 -28.16 32.79
N GLY A 368 4.80 -27.26 31.83
CA GLY A 368 3.51 -26.64 31.57
C GLY A 368 2.70 -26.09 32.74
N GLU A 369 2.90 -24.82 33.08
CA GLU A 369 1.85 -23.97 33.64
C GLU A 369 1.86 -22.60 32.93
N GLU A 370 0.68 -22.19 32.44
CA GLU A 370 0.43 -20.85 31.93
C GLU A 370 0.58 -19.85 33.08
N GLU A 371 1.75 -19.23 33.20
CA GLU A 371 1.91 -18.06 34.07
C GLU A 371 1.13 -16.88 33.49
N VAL A 372 -0.04 -16.63 34.08
CA VAL A 372 -0.76 -15.36 34.00
C VAL A 372 0.16 -14.28 34.55
N LYS A 373 0.95 -13.65 33.68
CA LYS A 373 1.71 -12.44 34.01
C LYS A 373 0.75 -11.39 34.52
N GLU A 374 0.91 -10.98 35.78
CA GLU A 374 0.25 -9.79 36.30
C GLU A 374 0.69 -8.58 35.47
N LEU A 375 -0.18 -8.19 34.54
CA LEU A 375 -0.02 -6.97 33.75
C LEU A 375 0.12 -5.78 34.72
N THR A 376 1.12 -4.93 34.48
CA THR A 376 1.27 -3.64 35.14
C THR A 376 -0.03 -2.83 34.98
N GLU A 377 -0.40 -2.03 35.98
CA GLU A 377 -1.60 -1.16 35.93
C GLU A 377 -1.66 -0.31 34.64
N GLU A 378 -0.50 0.13 34.14
CA GLU A 378 -0.36 0.89 32.89
C GLU A 378 -0.62 0.04 31.62
N GLU A 379 -0.18 -1.22 31.58
CA GLU A 379 -0.48 -2.13 30.47
C GLU A 379 -1.93 -2.63 30.51
N LYS A 380 -2.50 -2.82 31.70
CA LYS A 380 -3.93 -3.13 31.89
C LYS A 380 -4.80 -1.98 31.39
N THR A 381 -4.45 -0.73 31.73
CA THR A 381 -5.19 0.45 31.28
C THR A 381 -5.05 0.70 29.79
N GLN A 382 -3.86 0.52 29.20
CA GLN A 382 -3.67 0.62 27.75
C GLN A 382 -4.43 -0.48 26.97
N ARG A 383 -4.39 -1.74 27.46
CA ARG A 383 -5.16 -2.83 26.85
C ARG A 383 -6.66 -2.62 26.97
N ALA A 384 -7.13 -2.14 28.13
CA ALA A 384 -8.53 -1.80 28.33
C ALA A 384 -8.96 -0.65 27.40
N ALA A 385 -8.14 0.39 27.24
CA ALA A 385 -8.40 1.48 26.32
C ALA A 385 -8.48 0.98 24.86
N ALA A 386 -7.52 0.17 24.42
CA ALA A 386 -7.52 -0.42 23.08
C ALA A 386 -8.75 -1.33 22.84
N GLU A 387 -9.17 -2.10 23.85
CA GLU A 387 -10.36 -2.94 23.75
C GLU A 387 -11.65 -2.10 23.68
N THR A 388 -11.75 -1.01 24.45
CA THR A 388 -12.88 -0.07 24.36
C THR A 388 -12.94 0.63 23.01
N GLU A 389 -11.79 1.01 22.46
CA GLU A 389 -11.69 1.61 21.13
C GLU A 389 -12.14 0.61 20.05
N LYS A 390 -11.66 -0.64 20.10
CA LYS A 390 -12.09 -1.68 19.17
C LYS A 390 -13.59 -1.92 19.24
N LYS A 391 -14.18 -2.00 20.43
CA LYS A 391 -15.64 -2.12 20.62
C LYS A 391 -16.40 -0.93 20.03
N ALA A 392 -15.88 0.28 20.16
CA ALA A 392 -16.50 1.47 19.58
C ALA A 392 -16.48 1.44 18.04
N VAL A 393 -15.34 1.03 17.44
CA VAL A 393 -15.21 0.87 15.99
C VAL A 393 -16.13 -0.23 15.48
N ASP A 394 -16.17 -1.40 16.13
CA ASP A 394 -17.03 -2.52 15.74
C ASP A 394 -18.52 -2.13 15.75
N ARG A 395 -18.97 -1.40 16.78
CA ARG A 395 -20.33 -0.83 16.83
C ARG A 395 -20.58 0.18 15.72
N GLY A 396 -19.57 1.00 15.40
CA GLY A 396 -19.61 1.93 14.28
C GLY A 396 -19.79 1.24 12.93
N LEU A 397 -19.04 0.17 12.68
CA LEU A 397 -19.16 -0.64 11.47
C LEU A 397 -20.53 -1.34 11.37
N GLN A 398 -21.05 -1.89 12.47
CA GLN A 398 -22.39 -2.47 12.50
C GLN A 398 -23.48 -1.43 12.19
N THR A 399 -23.31 -0.20 12.69
CA THR A 399 -24.22 0.91 12.40
C THR A 399 -24.18 1.28 10.91
N LEU A 400 -22.98 1.37 10.34
CA LEU A 400 -22.79 1.62 8.90
C LEU A 400 -23.38 0.51 8.03
N GLU A 401 -23.22 -0.76 8.41
CA GLU A 401 -23.81 -1.91 7.71
C GLU A 401 -25.35 -1.90 7.81
N ALA A 402 -25.92 -1.43 8.92
CA ALA A 402 -27.37 -1.24 9.03
C ALA A 402 -27.90 -0.14 8.10
N PHE A 403 -27.18 0.99 7.99
CA PHE A 403 -27.55 2.07 7.06
C PHE A 403 -27.31 1.72 5.60
N PHE A 404 -26.22 1.00 5.31
CA PHE A 404 -25.73 0.75 3.96
C PHE A 404 -25.40 -0.75 3.80
N PRO A 405 -26.42 -1.61 3.79
CA PRO A 405 -26.22 -3.05 3.75
C PRO A 405 -25.53 -3.49 2.46
N LYS A 406 -24.66 -4.49 2.58
CA LYS A 406 -23.83 -5.08 1.51
C LYS A 406 -22.85 -4.12 0.84
N ALA A 407 -22.61 -2.94 1.41
CA ALA A 407 -21.56 -2.04 0.93
C ALA A 407 -20.16 -2.61 1.22
N GLY A 408 -20.03 -3.47 2.24
CA GLY A 408 -18.78 -4.15 2.59
C GLY A 408 -18.12 -3.64 3.86
N TRP A 409 -18.88 -3.04 4.78
CA TRP A 409 -18.35 -2.47 6.03
C TRP A 409 -17.71 -3.53 6.93
N ASP A 410 -18.24 -4.75 6.92
CA ASP A 410 -17.70 -5.90 7.67
C ASP A 410 -16.28 -6.31 7.26
N ARG A 411 -15.83 -5.88 6.07
CA ARG A 411 -14.53 -6.23 5.48
C ARG A 411 -13.75 -5.02 5.00
N LEU A 412 -13.87 -3.86 5.67
CA LEU A 412 -13.14 -2.64 5.26
C LEU A 412 -11.63 -2.83 5.11
N SER A 413 -11.02 -3.69 5.95
CA SER A 413 -9.59 -4.02 5.88
C SER A 413 -9.18 -4.74 4.60
N SER A 414 -10.14 -5.35 3.87
CA SER A 414 -9.91 -5.93 2.55
C SER A 414 -10.10 -4.94 1.40
N TYR A 415 -10.27 -3.64 1.70
CA TYR A 415 -10.46 -2.57 0.71
C TYR A 415 -11.58 -2.84 -0.32
N PRO A 416 -12.83 -3.04 0.14
CA PRO A 416 -13.97 -3.17 -0.75
C PRO A 416 -14.14 -1.87 -1.55
N ASP A 417 -14.54 -2.01 -2.81
CA ASP A 417 -14.82 -0.84 -3.63
C ASP A 417 -16.16 -0.23 -3.26
N LEU A 418 -16.11 0.89 -2.54
CA LEU A 418 -17.29 1.56 -2.04
C LEU A 418 -17.90 2.52 -3.07
N TYR A 419 -17.12 3.02 -4.03
CA TYR A 419 -17.59 4.03 -5.00
C TYR A 419 -18.89 3.63 -5.74
N PRO A 420 -19.03 2.40 -6.29
CA PRO A 420 -20.22 2.03 -7.07
C PRO A 420 -21.49 1.98 -6.21
N TYR A 421 -21.35 1.78 -4.90
CA TYR A 421 -22.49 1.78 -3.97
C TYR A 421 -22.94 3.21 -3.64
N PHE A 422 -22.00 4.15 -3.49
CA PHE A 422 -22.27 5.50 -2.99
C PHE A 422 -22.42 6.58 -4.09
N VAL A 423 -22.04 6.28 -5.33
CA VAL A 423 -22.10 7.24 -6.45
C VAL A 423 -23.49 7.84 -6.65
N ASP A 424 -24.52 6.99 -6.65
CA ASP A 424 -25.91 7.40 -6.87
C ASP A 424 -26.58 7.90 -5.58
N ILE A 425 -26.04 7.59 -4.39
CA ILE A 425 -26.58 8.04 -3.11
C ILE A 425 -26.23 9.51 -2.84
N PHE A 426 -24.99 9.90 -3.14
CA PHE A 426 -24.43 11.21 -2.78
C PHE A 426 -24.05 12.07 -3.98
N ASP A 427 -24.46 11.69 -5.20
CA ASP A 427 -24.13 12.39 -6.45
C ASP A 427 -22.63 12.71 -6.58
N LEU A 428 -21.79 11.70 -6.36
CA LEU A 428 -20.33 11.87 -6.27
C LEU A 428 -19.74 12.47 -7.57
N LYS A 429 -18.88 13.49 -7.45
CA LYS A 429 -18.15 14.08 -8.59
C LYS A 429 -17.38 13.02 -9.37
N LYS A 430 -17.37 13.19 -10.71
CA LYS A 430 -16.74 12.25 -11.66
C LYS A 430 -15.28 11.89 -11.32
N GLY A 431 -14.49 12.83 -10.80
CA GLY A 431 -13.08 12.57 -10.46
C GLY A 431 -12.86 11.51 -9.38
N ILE A 432 -13.85 11.25 -8.52
CA ILE A 432 -13.76 10.27 -7.42
C ILE A 432 -13.70 8.84 -7.96
N VAL A 433 -14.29 8.58 -9.14
CA VAL A 433 -14.19 7.27 -9.81
C VAL A 433 -12.73 6.87 -9.99
N ASN A 434 -11.81 7.82 -10.12
CA ASN A 434 -10.43 7.51 -10.41
C ASN A 434 -9.65 6.99 -9.20
N ILE A 435 -10.15 7.15 -7.98
CA ILE A 435 -9.46 6.71 -6.77
C ILE A 435 -9.52 5.18 -6.67
N ALA A 436 -8.37 4.54 -6.45
CA ALA A 436 -8.30 3.09 -6.32
C ALA A 436 -9.07 2.59 -5.08
N PRO A 437 -9.74 1.42 -5.13
CA PRO A 437 -10.36 0.82 -3.94
C PRO A 437 -9.36 0.55 -2.81
N THR A 438 -8.13 0.18 -3.18
CA THR A 438 -7.00 -0.06 -2.25
C THR A 438 -6.46 1.22 -1.61
N ASP A 439 -6.91 2.38 -2.07
CA ASP A 439 -6.52 3.66 -1.50
C ASP A 439 -7.47 4.00 -0.32
N PRO A 440 -6.96 4.10 0.92
CA PRO A 440 -7.80 4.41 2.09
C PRO A 440 -8.54 5.74 1.95
N LEU A 441 -8.06 6.63 1.08
CA LEU A 441 -8.68 7.90 0.81
C LEU A 441 -10.12 7.77 0.25
N GLN A 442 -10.44 6.67 -0.46
CA GLN A 442 -11.81 6.38 -0.89
C GLN A 442 -12.74 6.18 0.32
N GLN A 443 -12.31 5.40 1.31
CA GLN A 443 -13.08 5.11 2.53
C GLN A 443 -13.27 6.39 3.37
N ILE A 444 -12.19 7.16 3.53
CA ILE A 444 -12.21 8.44 4.26
C ILE A 444 -13.22 9.40 3.64
N PHE A 445 -13.18 9.58 2.31
CA PHE A 445 -14.07 10.51 1.63
C PHE A 445 -15.55 10.12 1.79
N ILE A 446 -15.87 8.82 1.70
CA ILE A 446 -17.25 8.35 1.86
C ILE A 446 -17.74 8.54 3.30
N LEU A 447 -16.91 8.24 4.30
CA LEU A 447 -17.23 8.52 5.70
C LEU A 447 -17.41 10.02 5.96
N MET A 448 -16.61 10.88 5.32
CA MET A 448 -16.77 12.34 5.39
C MET A 448 -18.11 12.81 4.81
N ARG A 449 -18.56 12.23 3.69
CA ARG A 449 -19.88 12.51 3.10
C ARG A 449 -21.02 12.02 3.97
N ILE A 450 -20.90 10.83 4.57
CA ILE A 450 -21.88 10.32 5.53
C ILE A 450 -22.02 11.27 6.73
N LEU A 451 -20.89 11.76 7.28
CA LEU A 451 -20.92 12.73 8.38
C LEU A 451 -21.53 14.07 7.96
N GLU A 452 -21.24 14.57 6.77
CA GLU A 452 -21.84 15.80 6.23
C GLU A 452 -23.37 15.71 6.20
N GLU A 453 -23.91 14.56 5.79
CA GLU A 453 -25.36 14.34 5.79
C GLU A 453 -25.96 14.30 7.20
N LEU A 454 -25.26 13.72 8.19
CA LEU A 454 -25.69 13.75 9.59
C LEU A 454 -25.62 15.15 10.19
N PHE A 455 -24.66 15.98 9.74
CA PHE A 455 -24.50 17.36 10.20
C PHE A 455 -25.70 18.24 9.86
N PHE A 456 -26.42 17.98 8.77
CA PHE A 456 -27.65 18.70 8.47
C PHE A 456 -28.71 18.54 9.57
N GLY A 457 -28.78 17.37 10.21
CA GLY A 457 -29.66 17.15 11.36
C GLY A 457 -29.10 17.75 12.64
N LEU A 458 -27.78 17.60 12.87
CA LEU A 458 -27.13 18.08 14.09
C LEU A 458 -27.20 19.60 14.29
N ARG A 459 -27.37 20.37 13.21
CA ARG A 459 -27.59 21.83 13.28
C ARG A 459 -28.82 22.25 14.09
N TYR A 460 -29.79 21.36 14.28
CA TYR A 460 -31.02 21.63 15.05
C TYR A 460 -30.97 21.06 16.47
N VAL A 461 -29.84 20.46 16.87
CA VAL A 461 -29.64 19.96 18.22
C VAL A 461 -29.12 21.10 19.10
N SER A 462 -29.75 21.30 20.26
CA SER A 462 -29.33 22.28 21.26
C SER A 462 -28.29 21.63 22.16
N PHE A 463 -27.02 21.97 21.96
CA PHE A 463 -25.92 21.49 22.78
C PHE A 463 -25.67 22.39 23.98
N GLY A 464 -25.35 21.78 25.11
CA GLY A 464 -25.03 22.45 26.36
C GLY A 464 -23.51 22.55 26.59
N ALA A 465 -23.11 22.54 27.86
CA ALA A 465 -21.70 22.52 28.26
C ALA A 465 -21.27 21.14 28.77
N VAL A 466 -20.00 20.80 28.57
CA VAL A 466 -19.36 19.59 29.13
C VAL A 466 -18.12 19.98 29.93
N PRO A 467 -17.70 19.17 30.92
CA PRO A 467 -16.45 19.41 31.65
C PRO A 467 -15.25 19.34 30.71
N GLY A 468 -14.51 20.44 30.57
CA GLY A 468 -13.30 20.52 29.76
C GLY A 468 -12.08 19.88 30.43
N SER A 469 -10.99 19.71 29.68
CA SER A 469 -9.74 19.08 30.17
C SER A 469 -9.06 19.81 31.33
N GLY A 470 -9.47 21.06 31.63
CA GLY A 470 -8.96 21.87 32.75
C GLY A 470 -10.00 22.19 33.83
N GLY A 471 -11.14 21.49 33.87
CA GLY A 471 -12.21 21.71 34.85
C GLY A 471 -13.14 22.90 34.56
N ASN A 472 -12.80 23.73 33.57
CA ASN A 472 -13.71 24.76 33.06
C ASN A 472 -14.76 24.14 32.11
N PRO A 473 -16.02 24.57 32.16
CA PRO A 473 -17.04 24.11 31.24
C PRO A 473 -16.74 24.59 29.82
N GLU A 474 -16.65 23.67 28.87
CA GLU A 474 -16.51 23.95 27.43
C GLU A 474 -17.89 23.92 26.78
N ARG A 475 -18.22 24.97 26.02
CA ARG A 475 -19.48 25.11 25.29
C ARG A 475 -19.48 24.26 24.03
N VAL A 476 -20.22 23.15 24.04
CA VAL A 476 -20.21 22.18 22.94
C VAL A 476 -20.88 22.75 21.69
N ASP A 477 -21.88 23.61 21.85
CA ASP A 477 -22.60 24.25 20.75
C ASP A 477 -21.68 25.08 19.84
N GLU A 478 -20.83 25.93 20.43
CA GLU A 478 -19.87 26.76 19.67
C GLU A 478 -18.88 25.89 18.90
N ILE A 479 -18.37 24.84 19.54
CA ILE A 479 -17.38 23.94 18.96
C ILE A 479 -17.96 23.09 17.84
N LEU A 480 -19.12 22.47 18.04
CA LEU A 480 -19.75 21.65 17.00
C LEU A 480 -20.21 22.52 15.84
N THR A 481 -20.71 23.73 16.10
CA THR A 481 -21.07 24.69 15.04
C THR A 481 -19.86 25.08 14.21
N ASP A 482 -18.72 25.36 14.84
CA ASP A 482 -17.44 25.63 14.15
C ASP A 482 -17.01 24.46 13.25
N ILE A 483 -17.02 23.23 13.77
CA ILE A 483 -16.67 22.02 13.00
C ILE A 483 -17.62 21.82 11.82
N ILE A 484 -18.94 21.90 12.06
CA ILE A 484 -19.97 21.71 11.03
C ILE A 484 -19.86 22.78 9.94
N ASN A 485 -19.63 24.03 10.32
CA ASN A 485 -19.48 25.13 9.37
C ASN A 485 -18.23 24.97 8.53
N ASN A 486 -17.13 24.47 9.09
CA ASN A 486 -15.89 24.27 8.35
C ASN A 486 -15.82 22.96 7.56
N TRP A 487 -16.73 22.01 7.79
CA TRP A 487 -16.66 20.66 7.21
C TRP A 487 -16.62 20.65 5.67
N HIS A 488 -17.44 21.50 5.04
CA HIS A 488 -17.52 21.62 3.59
C HIS A 488 -16.19 22.05 2.95
N TYR A 489 -15.31 22.78 3.66
CA TYR A 489 -14.00 23.15 3.14
C TYR A 489 -13.07 21.93 2.97
N TYR A 490 -13.17 20.92 3.83
CA TYR A 490 -12.35 19.70 3.67
C TYR A 490 -12.78 18.90 2.44
N ILE A 491 -14.08 18.84 2.18
CA ILE A 491 -14.66 18.12 1.04
C ILE A 491 -14.46 18.93 -0.25
N GLU A 492 -14.98 20.15 -0.34
CA GLU A 492 -15.00 20.89 -1.60
C GLU A 492 -13.64 21.51 -1.95
N PHE A 493 -12.93 22.05 -0.97
CA PHE A 493 -11.69 22.79 -1.22
C PHE A 493 -10.48 21.84 -1.18
N SER A 494 -10.25 21.19 -0.04
CA SER A 494 -9.06 20.36 0.16
C SER A 494 -9.06 19.11 -0.72
N PHE A 495 -10.23 18.47 -0.88
CA PHE A 495 -10.34 17.26 -1.67
C PHE A 495 -10.71 17.54 -3.13
N GLU A 496 -11.86 18.15 -3.38
CA GLU A 496 -12.39 18.24 -4.74
C GLU A 496 -11.71 19.29 -5.62
N LYS A 497 -11.24 20.40 -5.06
CA LYS A 497 -10.55 21.48 -5.81
C LYS A 497 -9.03 21.33 -5.82
N GLU A 498 -8.42 20.77 -4.79
CA GLU A 498 -6.95 20.61 -4.72
C GLU A 498 -6.48 19.20 -5.09
N TYR A 499 -7.08 18.14 -4.54
CA TYR A 499 -6.60 16.77 -4.73
C TYR A 499 -7.07 16.14 -6.05
N LEU A 500 -8.38 16.13 -6.32
CA LEU A 500 -8.95 15.47 -7.50
C LEU A 500 -8.45 16.02 -8.85
N PRO A 501 -8.25 17.34 -9.05
CA PRO A 501 -7.76 17.87 -10.32
C PRO A 501 -6.33 17.43 -10.60
N ARG A 502 -5.46 17.41 -9.57
CA ARG A 502 -4.08 16.89 -9.69
C ARG A 502 -4.06 15.41 -10.01
N MET A 503 -4.98 14.63 -9.42
CA MET A 503 -5.12 13.20 -9.74
C MET A 503 -5.53 13.01 -11.20
N THR A 504 -6.50 13.79 -11.65
CA THR A 504 -7.00 13.73 -13.04
C THR A 504 -5.91 14.13 -14.03
N GLU A 505 -5.12 15.16 -13.69
CA GLU A 505 -3.96 15.58 -14.50
C GLU A 505 -2.89 14.49 -14.54
N TYR A 506 -2.57 13.87 -13.40
CA TYR A 506 -1.62 12.77 -13.34
C TYR A 506 -2.06 11.60 -14.23
N ILE A 507 -3.33 11.20 -14.17
CA ILE A 507 -3.91 10.16 -15.01
C ILE A 507 -3.80 10.53 -16.49
N ARG A 508 -4.09 11.77 -16.86
CA ARG A 508 -3.93 12.25 -18.24
C ARG A 508 -2.49 12.15 -18.73
N ILE A 509 -1.51 12.42 -17.87
CA ILE A 509 -0.08 12.26 -18.20
C ILE A 509 0.28 10.77 -18.40
N LEU A 510 -0.32 9.87 -17.62
CA LEU A 510 -0.13 8.42 -17.77
C LEU A 510 -0.71 7.87 -19.07
N GLU A 511 -1.82 8.43 -19.54
CA GLU A 511 -2.40 8.13 -20.86
C GLU A 511 -1.57 8.70 -22.01
N GLY A 512 -0.70 9.65 -21.73
CA GLY A 512 0.19 10.31 -22.67
C GLY A 512 1.37 9.46 -23.16
N SER A 513 2.31 10.14 -23.81
CA SER A 513 3.53 9.53 -24.37
C SER A 513 4.48 9.02 -23.28
N ALA A 514 5.40 8.11 -23.62
CA ALA A 514 6.38 7.58 -22.66
C ALA A 514 7.31 8.68 -22.09
N GLU A 515 7.61 9.71 -22.90
CA GLU A 515 8.41 10.87 -22.48
C GLU A 515 7.69 11.67 -21.40
N GLU A 516 6.40 11.95 -21.58
CA GLU A 516 5.56 12.66 -20.60
C GLU A 516 5.49 11.90 -19.26
N ARG A 517 5.35 10.57 -19.30
CA ARG A 517 5.33 9.71 -18.10
C ARG A 517 6.63 9.77 -17.31
N SER A 518 7.76 9.86 -18.00
CA SER A 518 9.09 9.90 -17.36
C SER A 518 9.56 11.31 -16.97
N SER A 519 8.79 12.35 -17.34
CA SER A 519 9.16 13.74 -17.15
C SER A 519 9.35 14.13 -15.69
N SER A 520 10.11 15.21 -15.43
CA SER A 520 10.21 15.80 -14.08
C SER A 520 8.86 16.33 -13.59
N TYR A 521 7.98 16.74 -14.52
CA TYR A 521 6.64 17.22 -14.23
C TYR A 521 5.73 16.12 -13.66
N SER A 522 5.72 14.94 -14.29
CA SER A 522 4.93 13.79 -13.81
C SER A 522 5.36 13.36 -12.41
N LYS A 523 6.67 13.29 -12.16
CA LYS A 523 7.25 12.97 -10.85
C LYS A 523 6.86 14.00 -9.79
N LYS A 524 6.82 15.28 -10.16
CA LYS A 524 6.37 16.36 -9.27
C LYS A 524 4.91 16.20 -8.90
N ILE A 525 4.00 16.01 -9.86
CA ILE A 525 2.57 15.83 -9.57
C ILE A 525 2.34 14.60 -8.68
N LEU A 526 3.02 13.48 -8.96
CA LEU A 526 2.93 12.28 -8.14
C LEU A 526 3.37 12.56 -6.69
N THR A 527 4.51 13.21 -6.52
CA THR A 527 5.03 13.58 -5.20
C THR A 527 4.07 14.54 -4.47
N ASP A 528 3.49 15.49 -5.19
CA ASP A 528 2.49 16.42 -4.68
C ASP A 528 1.24 15.69 -4.18
N LEU A 529 0.71 14.71 -4.93
CA LEU A 529 -0.44 13.90 -4.53
C LEU A 529 -0.18 13.15 -3.22
N HIS A 530 1.00 12.54 -3.08
CA HIS A 530 1.38 11.85 -1.85
C HIS A 530 1.53 12.82 -0.66
N TRP A 531 2.11 14.00 -0.87
CA TRP A 531 2.20 15.02 0.17
C TRP A 531 0.83 15.58 0.57
N THR A 532 -0.07 15.88 -0.38
CA THR A 532 -1.43 16.34 -0.08
C THR A 532 -2.19 15.32 0.76
N LYS A 533 -2.08 14.02 0.42
CA LYS A 533 -2.62 12.94 1.26
C LYS A 533 -2.08 12.98 2.67
N ARG A 534 -0.75 13.02 2.82
CA ARG A 534 -0.09 12.97 4.13
C ARG A 534 -0.42 14.19 4.99
N LEU A 535 -0.38 15.38 4.40
CA LEU A 535 -0.52 16.64 5.14
C LEU A 535 -1.96 16.93 5.55
N TYR A 536 -2.96 16.53 4.76
CA TYR A 536 -4.34 16.96 4.98
C TYR A 536 -5.30 15.86 5.39
N PHE A 537 -5.04 14.59 5.03
CA PHE A 537 -5.98 13.49 5.22
C PHE A 537 -5.44 12.34 6.07
N LEU A 538 -4.17 11.97 5.90
CA LEU A 538 -3.58 10.75 6.45
C LEU A 538 -2.21 11.04 7.10
N PRO A 539 -2.16 11.46 8.37
CA PRO A 539 -0.92 11.94 9.01
C PRO A 539 0.20 10.88 9.07
N TYR A 540 -0.16 9.60 9.24
CA TYR A 540 0.79 8.48 9.30
C TYR A 540 1.12 7.86 7.93
N TYR A 541 0.66 8.45 6.83
CA TYR A 541 0.93 7.94 5.48
C TYR A 541 2.42 8.01 5.13
N LYS A 542 3.02 6.85 4.88
CA LYS A 542 4.43 6.70 4.50
C LYS A 542 4.53 6.49 2.99
N PHE A 543 5.41 7.23 2.32
CA PHE A 543 5.68 7.11 0.89
C PHE A 543 7.12 7.53 0.58
N GLU A 544 7.66 7.06 -0.55
CA GLU A 544 8.99 7.46 -1.02
C GLU A 544 8.94 8.86 -1.62
N SER A 545 9.55 9.81 -0.93
CA SER A 545 9.55 11.20 -1.35
C SER A 545 10.86 11.58 -2.03
N ILE A 546 10.76 12.11 -3.24
CA ILE A 546 11.90 12.59 -4.03
C ILE A 546 12.17 14.09 -3.75
N SER A 547 11.21 14.80 -3.14
CA SER A 547 11.30 16.23 -2.85
C SER A 547 10.59 16.61 -1.55
N PRO A 548 11.02 17.70 -0.86
CA PRO A 548 10.30 18.23 0.30
C PRO A 548 8.82 18.53 -0.02
N PRO A 549 7.95 18.65 1.01
CA PRO A 549 6.54 18.95 0.80
C PRO A 549 6.39 20.20 -0.07
N PRO A 550 5.60 20.12 -1.15
CA PRO A 550 5.63 21.13 -2.21
C PRO A 550 5.05 22.46 -1.73
N PHE A 551 4.11 22.45 -0.77
CA PHE A 551 3.48 23.64 -0.20
C PHE A 551 2.89 23.30 1.18
N GLN A 552 3.21 24.07 2.23
CA GLN A 552 2.27 24.27 3.35
C GLN A 552 1.47 25.53 3.00
N LYS A 553 0.37 25.40 2.24
CA LYS A 553 -0.58 26.51 2.11
C LYS A 553 -1.11 26.78 3.52
N LYS A 554 -0.83 27.96 4.09
CA LYS A 554 -1.26 28.35 5.45
C LYS A 554 -2.79 28.31 5.62
N ASP A 555 -3.52 28.32 4.50
CA ASP A 555 -4.97 28.46 4.48
C ASP A 555 -5.73 27.12 4.45
N ILE A 556 -5.03 25.98 4.33
CA ILE A 556 -5.66 24.66 4.33
C ILE A 556 -5.34 23.96 5.64
N ASN A 557 -6.37 23.76 6.46
CA ASN A 557 -6.23 22.99 7.69
C ASN A 557 -6.32 21.49 7.41
N PRO A 558 -5.58 20.66 8.15
CA PRO A 558 -5.77 19.21 8.11
C PRO A 558 -7.10 18.79 8.74
N ILE A 559 -7.71 17.72 8.25
CA ILE A 559 -8.99 17.22 8.78
C ILE A 559 -8.83 16.36 10.05
N TYR A 560 -7.67 15.69 10.19
CA TYR A 560 -7.44 14.72 11.25
C TYR A 560 -7.58 15.29 12.68
N PRO A 561 -7.18 16.54 13.01
CA PRO A 561 -7.42 17.11 14.33
C PRO A 561 -8.90 17.41 14.58
N GLU A 562 -9.64 17.86 13.57
CA GLU A 562 -11.07 18.15 13.69
C GLU A 562 -11.90 16.88 13.88
N ILE A 563 -11.53 15.77 13.23
CA ILE A 563 -12.15 14.46 13.48
C ILE A 563 -11.96 14.03 14.94
N LYS A 564 -10.75 14.17 15.46
CA LYS A 564 -10.43 13.85 16.85
C LYS A 564 -11.18 14.75 17.83
N ARG A 565 -11.27 16.05 17.52
CA ARG A 565 -12.03 17.05 18.27
C ARG A 565 -13.52 16.68 18.28
N LEU A 566 -14.10 16.37 17.13
CA LEU A 566 -15.49 15.93 16.98
C LEU A 566 -15.78 14.68 17.82
N ARG A 567 -14.97 13.62 17.68
CA ARG A 567 -15.12 12.38 18.45
C ARG A 567 -15.09 12.65 19.95
N ARG A 568 -14.15 13.46 20.42
CA ARG A 568 -14.02 13.80 21.86
C ARG A 568 -15.31 14.43 22.40
N TYR A 569 -15.84 15.47 21.76
CA TYR A 569 -17.03 16.16 22.27
C TYR A 569 -18.31 15.32 22.11
N LEU A 570 -18.47 14.60 21.00
CA LEU A 570 -19.59 13.68 20.85
C LEU A 570 -19.56 12.54 21.88
N THR A 571 -18.37 12.06 22.26
CA THR A 571 -18.23 11.06 23.33
C THR A 571 -18.66 11.62 24.69
N ALA A 572 -18.29 12.87 24.99
CA ALA A 572 -18.70 13.53 26.23
C ALA A 572 -20.23 13.72 26.30
N VAL A 573 -20.84 14.18 25.20
CA VAL A 573 -22.31 14.32 25.11
C VAL A 573 -23.01 12.97 25.20
N ALA A 574 -22.49 11.94 24.51
CA ALA A 574 -23.04 10.59 24.56
C ALA A 574 -23.01 10.01 25.99
N ALA A 575 -21.95 10.27 26.76
CA ALA A 575 -21.89 9.87 28.17
C ALA A 575 -22.98 10.56 29.01
N GLY A 576 -23.26 11.85 28.76
CA GLY A 576 -24.38 12.56 29.40
C GLY A 576 -25.75 11.98 29.02
N ILE A 577 -25.95 11.62 27.76
CA ILE A 577 -27.16 10.95 27.28
C ILE A 577 -27.34 9.56 27.94
N GLU A 578 -26.27 8.77 28.06
CA GLU A 578 -26.33 7.46 28.74
C GLU A 578 -26.72 7.58 30.22
N GLN A 579 -26.27 8.63 30.91
CA GLN A 579 -26.70 8.92 32.28
C GLN A 579 -28.19 9.29 32.33
N GLY A 580 -28.65 10.13 31.40
CA GLY A 580 -30.07 10.47 31.27
C GLY A 580 -30.95 9.24 30.95
N LEU A 581 -30.48 8.32 30.10
CA LEU A 581 -31.15 7.03 29.86
C LEU A 581 -31.31 6.22 31.14
N ARG A 582 -30.26 6.14 31.98
CA ARG A 582 -30.30 5.44 33.28
C ARG A 582 -31.24 6.12 34.28
N ALA A 583 -31.39 7.45 34.21
CA ALA A 583 -32.29 8.22 35.06
C ALA A 583 -33.78 8.16 34.65
N GLY A 584 -34.12 7.49 33.54
CA GLY A 584 -35.49 7.29 33.07
C GLY A 584 -35.76 7.76 31.64
N GLY A 585 -34.75 8.29 30.95
CA GLY A 585 -34.79 8.58 29.52
C GLY A 585 -35.91 9.52 29.09
N ALA A 586 -36.41 9.29 27.87
CA ALA A 586 -37.47 10.10 27.27
C ALA A 586 -38.79 10.07 28.07
N GLU A 587 -39.11 8.96 28.75
CA GLU A 587 -40.36 8.80 29.51
C GLU A 587 -40.45 9.71 30.73
N LYS A 588 -39.30 10.04 31.35
CA LYS A 588 -39.23 10.95 32.50
C LYS A 588 -38.66 12.32 32.17
N HIS A 589 -38.40 12.60 30.89
CA HIS A 589 -37.69 13.81 30.43
C HIS A 589 -36.42 14.08 31.26
N ALA A 590 -35.62 13.04 31.46
CA ALA A 590 -34.43 13.12 32.30
C ALA A 590 -33.40 14.11 31.70
N PRO A 591 -32.81 15.02 32.50
CA PRO A 591 -31.78 15.93 32.01
C PRO A 591 -30.51 15.14 31.58
N CYS A 592 -29.80 15.66 30.58
CA CYS A 592 -28.56 15.07 30.08
C CYS A 592 -27.46 16.13 30.03
N ASP A 593 -26.27 15.81 30.51
CA ASP A 593 -25.14 16.73 30.42
C ASP A 593 -24.70 16.91 28.95
N GLY A 594 -24.39 18.14 28.56
CA GLY A 594 -23.89 18.48 27.22
C GLY A 594 -24.95 18.58 26.11
N ILE A 595 -26.23 18.33 26.39
CA ILE A 595 -27.33 18.46 25.42
C ILE A 595 -28.65 18.85 26.10
N ASP A 596 -29.30 19.89 25.60
CA ASP A 596 -30.49 20.47 26.22
C ASP A 596 -31.79 19.81 25.74
N ASN A 597 -31.80 19.30 24.50
CA ASN A 597 -32.99 18.68 23.89
C ASN A 597 -32.79 17.23 23.38
N PRO A 598 -32.24 16.31 24.19
CA PRO A 598 -31.90 14.94 23.75
C PRO A 598 -33.10 14.10 23.32
N TRP A 599 -34.27 14.32 23.91
CA TRP A 599 -35.47 13.50 23.72
C TRP A 599 -36.43 14.04 22.66
N GLU A 600 -36.18 15.25 22.16
CA GLU A 600 -36.95 15.83 21.06
C GLU A 600 -36.66 15.08 19.74
N PRO A 601 -37.64 15.04 18.82
CA PRO A 601 -37.44 14.43 17.52
C PRO A 601 -36.36 15.17 16.74
N TYR A 602 -35.46 14.42 16.10
CA TYR A 602 -34.48 15.01 15.20
C TYR A 602 -35.17 15.65 13.99
N VAL A 603 -34.61 16.75 13.51
CA VAL A 603 -35.19 17.52 12.39
C VAL A 603 -34.17 17.59 11.25
N PHE A 604 -34.61 17.22 10.05
CA PHE A 604 -33.90 17.48 8.80
C PHE A 604 -34.78 18.39 7.95
N GLN A 605 -34.34 19.64 7.69
CA GLN A 605 -35.11 20.58 6.87
C GLN A 605 -35.38 20.05 5.46
N VAL A 606 -34.39 19.38 4.88
CA VAL A 606 -34.49 18.69 3.60
C VAL A 606 -34.20 17.22 3.86
N PRO A 607 -35.13 16.30 3.53
CA PRO A 607 -34.88 14.88 3.62
C PRO A 607 -33.67 14.51 2.76
N ASN A 608 -32.70 13.84 3.37
CA ASN A 608 -31.50 13.35 2.72
C ASN A 608 -31.46 11.82 2.77
N PRO A 609 -30.55 11.15 2.03
CA PRO A 609 -30.52 9.70 1.97
C PRO A 609 -30.38 9.04 3.34
N LEU A 610 -29.63 9.64 4.26
CA LEU A 610 -29.47 9.12 5.62
C LEU A 610 -30.71 9.33 6.49
N SER A 611 -31.37 10.47 6.42
CA SER A 611 -32.57 10.76 7.21
C SER A 611 -33.70 9.79 6.85
N ILE A 612 -33.87 9.50 5.56
CA ILE A 612 -34.83 8.49 5.06
C ILE A 612 -34.49 7.09 5.60
N ARG A 613 -33.20 6.72 5.59
CA ARG A 613 -32.74 5.43 6.12
C ARG A 613 -32.91 5.35 7.63
N MET A 614 -32.64 6.43 8.37
CA MET A 614 -32.88 6.54 9.82
C MET A 614 -34.36 6.37 10.16
N GLU A 615 -35.25 7.04 9.42
CA GLU A 615 -36.69 6.95 9.63
C GLU A 615 -37.23 5.53 9.42
N ALA A 616 -36.64 4.78 8.49
CA ALA A 616 -37.00 3.39 8.21
C ALA A 616 -36.42 2.38 9.21
N LEU A 617 -35.28 2.69 9.83
CA LEU A 617 -34.58 1.80 10.77
C LEU A 617 -34.99 1.99 12.23
N LEU A 618 -35.32 3.21 12.64
CA LEU A 618 -35.63 3.54 14.03
C LEU A 618 -37.11 3.30 14.36
N SER A 619 -37.35 2.76 15.55
CA SER A 619 -38.69 2.73 16.14
C SER A 619 -39.17 4.15 16.49
N PRO A 620 -40.48 4.43 16.52
CA PRO A 620 -40.99 5.77 16.81
C PRO A 620 -40.46 6.37 18.12
N LYS A 621 -40.22 5.55 19.15
CA LYS A 621 -39.67 5.96 20.45
C LYS A 621 -38.21 6.40 20.39
N ASN A 622 -37.45 5.92 19.41
CA ASN A 622 -36.02 6.19 19.26
C ASN A 622 -35.74 7.24 18.16
N LYS A 623 -36.78 7.87 17.59
CA LYS A 623 -36.62 8.96 16.62
C LYS A 623 -36.35 10.28 17.33
N ASN A 624 -35.19 10.41 17.96
CA ASN A 624 -34.81 11.56 18.79
C ASN A 624 -33.36 12.02 18.57
N ASN A 625 -33.04 13.22 19.06
CA ASN A 625 -31.71 13.83 18.97
C ASN A 625 -30.61 12.97 19.61
N ALA A 626 -30.92 12.27 20.70
CA ALA A 626 -30.01 11.33 21.32
C ALA A 626 -29.52 10.25 20.33
N SER A 627 -30.44 9.66 19.55
CA SER A 627 -30.09 8.65 18.55
C SER A 627 -29.26 9.24 17.41
N LEU A 628 -29.55 10.48 16.98
CA LEU A 628 -28.75 11.19 15.98
C LEU A 628 -27.31 11.43 16.47
N VAL A 629 -27.13 11.81 17.73
CA VAL A 629 -25.81 11.97 18.35
C VAL A 629 -25.06 10.64 18.38
N PHE A 630 -25.70 9.54 18.79
CA PHE A 630 -25.07 8.22 18.79
C PHE A 630 -24.65 7.75 17.39
N PHE A 631 -25.46 8.01 16.36
CA PHE A 631 -25.09 7.66 14.99
C PHE A 631 -23.92 8.50 14.47
N THR A 632 -23.91 9.80 14.75
CA THR A 632 -22.76 10.65 14.40
C THR A 632 -21.49 10.21 15.14
N LEU A 633 -21.62 9.84 16.42
CA LEU A 633 -20.49 9.31 17.20
C LEU A 633 -19.98 7.99 16.60
N ALA A 634 -20.88 7.09 16.21
CA ALA A 634 -20.54 5.80 15.62
C ALA A 634 -19.72 5.96 14.32
N VAL A 635 -20.14 6.86 13.42
CA VAL A 635 -19.40 7.14 12.18
C VAL A 635 -18.08 7.87 12.45
N SER A 636 -18.09 8.85 13.36
CA SER A 636 -16.86 9.59 13.72
C SER A 636 -15.83 8.71 14.41
N ALA A 637 -16.23 7.70 15.19
CA ALA A 637 -15.31 6.74 15.80
C ALA A 637 -14.59 5.87 14.75
N VAL A 638 -15.31 5.41 13.72
CA VAL A 638 -14.69 4.65 12.61
C VAL A 638 -13.73 5.54 11.82
N LEU A 639 -14.14 6.77 11.49
CA LEU A 639 -13.30 7.70 10.75
C LEU A 639 -12.05 8.13 11.54
N ASP A 640 -12.20 8.37 12.85
CA ASP A 640 -11.08 8.71 13.73
C ASP A 640 -10.11 7.55 13.88
N HIS A 641 -10.60 6.31 14.05
CA HIS A 641 -9.72 5.15 14.06
C HIS A 641 -8.97 5.03 12.71
N LEU A 642 -9.68 5.18 11.59
CA LEU A 642 -9.10 5.06 10.26
C LEU A 642 -7.95 6.07 10.01
N VAL A 643 -8.09 7.31 10.50
CA VAL A 643 -7.21 8.45 10.20
C VAL A 643 -6.20 8.77 11.31
N ASN A 644 -6.57 8.62 12.58
CA ASN A 644 -5.75 9.04 13.72
C ASN A 644 -5.07 7.90 14.46
N SER A 645 -5.32 6.63 14.11
CA SER A 645 -4.62 5.47 14.67
C SER A 645 -3.52 4.98 13.74
N GLU A 646 -2.26 4.91 14.19
CA GLU A 646 -1.15 4.37 13.36
C GLU A 646 -1.37 2.87 13.03
N ASP A 647 -2.03 2.13 13.93
CA ASP A 647 -2.37 0.70 13.77
C ASP A 647 -3.57 0.46 12.83
N SER A 648 -4.19 1.51 12.31
CA SER A 648 -5.30 1.42 11.36
C SER A 648 -4.88 0.68 10.09
N TRP A 649 -5.84 -0.05 9.50
CA TRP A 649 -5.63 -0.71 8.21
C TRP A 649 -5.26 0.29 7.10
N ALA A 650 -5.63 1.57 7.23
CA ALA A 650 -5.23 2.62 6.29
C ALA A 650 -3.71 2.77 6.12
N TYR A 651 -2.91 2.36 7.10
CA TYR A 651 -1.45 2.52 7.12
C TYR A 651 -0.68 1.22 6.89
N SER A 652 -1.37 0.16 6.44
CA SER A 652 -0.76 -1.13 6.11
C SER A 652 0.44 -0.96 5.15
N PRO A 653 1.56 -1.71 5.35
CA PRO A 653 2.85 -1.46 4.70
C PRO A 653 2.90 -1.64 3.17
N ARG A 654 1.76 -1.87 2.52
CA ARG A 654 1.62 -1.93 1.05
C ARG A 654 0.76 -0.77 0.57
N PRO A 655 1.35 0.40 0.23
CA PRO A 655 0.59 1.44 -0.43
C PRO A 655 0.09 0.90 -1.78
N GLY A 656 -1.23 0.71 -1.89
CA GLY A 656 -1.86 0.39 -3.18
C GLY A 656 -1.66 1.51 -4.20
N PRO A 657 -1.98 1.26 -5.49
CA PRO A 657 -1.93 2.31 -6.50
C PRO A 657 -2.82 3.50 -6.11
N LEU A 658 -2.41 4.71 -6.47
CA LEU A 658 -3.17 5.94 -6.19
C LEU A 658 -4.49 6.01 -6.97
N PHE A 659 -4.53 5.38 -8.14
CA PHE A 659 -5.65 5.47 -9.06
C PHE A 659 -6.08 4.08 -9.54
N ARG A 660 -7.33 3.96 -9.95
CA ARG A 660 -7.88 2.73 -10.53
C ARG A 660 -7.11 2.34 -11.76
N SER A 661 -6.73 1.08 -11.84
CA SER A 661 -5.97 0.56 -12.96
C SER A 661 -6.43 -0.83 -13.36
N ILE A 662 -6.19 -1.16 -14.63
CA ILE A 662 -6.45 -2.50 -15.16
C ILE A 662 -5.62 -3.51 -14.35
N GLY A 663 -6.26 -4.50 -13.74
CA GLY A 663 -5.60 -5.50 -12.90
C GLY A 663 -5.12 -5.01 -11.54
N GLY A 664 -5.33 -3.72 -11.19
CA GLY A 664 -4.93 -3.17 -9.89
C GLY A 664 -3.42 -2.93 -9.72
N GLU A 665 -2.64 -2.92 -10.81
CA GLU A 665 -1.17 -2.81 -10.77
C GLU A 665 -0.63 -1.37 -10.85
N GLY A 666 -1.50 -0.37 -11.05
CA GLY A 666 -1.11 1.05 -11.13
C GLY A 666 -0.43 1.46 -12.44
N LEU A 667 -0.57 0.66 -13.51
CA LEU A 667 0.13 0.91 -14.79
C LEU A 667 -0.71 1.65 -15.83
N MET A 668 -1.99 1.27 -15.97
CA MET A 668 -2.91 1.86 -16.95
C MET A 668 -4.20 2.26 -16.26
N PRO A 669 -4.59 3.54 -16.30
CA PRO A 669 -5.77 4.03 -15.61
C PRO A 669 -7.05 3.44 -16.19
N LEU A 670 -8.05 3.26 -15.31
CA LEU A 670 -9.37 2.78 -15.67
C LEU A 670 -10.39 3.87 -15.31
N THR A 671 -10.97 4.50 -16.34
CA THR A 671 -11.85 5.67 -16.23
C THR A 671 -13.32 5.26 -16.28
N GLY A 672 -13.75 4.40 -15.35
CA GLY A 672 -15.15 3.98 -15.23
C GLY A 672 -15.33 2.75 -14.37
N VAL A 673 -16.56 2.51 -13.90
CA VAL A 673 -16.93 1.25 -13.24
C VAL A 673 -18.22 0.74 -13.88
N ASP A 674 -18.17 -0.44 -14.50
CA ASP A 674 -19.31 -1.01 -15.25
C ASP A 674 -20.44 -1.55 -14.34
N THR A 675 -20.17 -1.73 -13.05
CA THR A 675 -21.17 -2.25 -12.09
C THR A 675 -22.05 -1.13 -11.56
N LYS A 676 -23.25 -0.99 -12.13
CA LYS A 676 -24.32 -0.18 -11.52
C LYS A 676 -24.95 -0.96 -10.37
N ILE A 677 -24.88 -0.42 -9.16
CA ILE A 677 -25.47 -1.02 -7.96
C ILE A 677 -26.68 -0.17 -7.54
N ASP A 678 -27.86 -0.78 -7.44
CA ASP A 678 -29.05 -0.13 -6.88
C ASP A 678 -29.03 -0.25 -5.35
N ALA A 679 -28.36 0.70 -4.69
CA ALA A 679 -28.20 0.71 -3.24
C ALA A 679 -29.53 0.85 -2.49
N ASP A 680 -30.51 1.54 -3.06
CA ASP A 680 -31.82 1.74 -2.43
C ASP A 680 -32.69 0.48 -2.51
N ALA A 681 -32.62 -0.27 -3.60
CA ALA A 681 -33.24 -1.59 -3.68
C ALA A 681 -32.65 -2.56 -2.64
N ILE A 682 -31.32 -2.54 -2.47
CA ILE A 682 -30.62 -3.36 -1.46
C ILE A 682 -31.07 -2.97 -0.05
N PHE A 683 -31.14 -1.67 0.26
CA PHE A 683 -31.61 -1.18 1.54
C PHE A 683 -33.07 -1.60 1.83
N LYS A 684 -33.99 -1.37 0.89
CA LYS A 684 -35.40 -1.76 1.03
C LYS A 684 -35.56 -3.27 1.24
N ALA A 685 -34.76 -4.09 0.56
CA ALA A 685 -34.75 -5.53 0.75
C ALA A 685 -34.28 -5.92 2.17
N ALA A 686 -33.22 -5.28 2.68
CA ALA A 686 -32.71 -5.52 4.03
C ALA A 686 -33.72 -5.12 5.12
N VAL A 687 -34.38 -3.95 4.98
CA VAL A 687 -35.44 -3.53 5.91
C VAL A 687 -36.59 -4.53 5.95
N ARG A 688 -37.04 -5.01 4.78
CA ARG A 688 -38.09 -6.04 4.68
C ARG A 688 -37.67 -7.36 5.34
N GLN A 689 -36.42 -7.78 5.18
CA GLN A 689 -35.90 -8.99 5.84
C GLN A 689 -35.87 -8.82 7.37
N ARG A 690 -35.43 -7.66 7.86
CA ARG A 690 -35.40 -7.35 9.29
C ARG A 690 -36.80 -7.35 9.92
N GLN A 691 -37.78 -6.77 9.22
CA GLN A 691 -39.20 -6.79 9.65
C GLN A 691 -39.81 -8.20 9.66
N LYS A 692 -39.33 -9.12 8.79
CA LYS A 692 -39.75 -10.53 8.81
C LYS A 692 -39.11 -11.32 9.96
N GLN A 693 -37.88 -10.99 10.34
CA GLN A 693 -37.16 -11.67 11.43
C GLN A 693 -37.60 -11.19 12.82
N ASN A 694 -37.96 -9.91 12.95
CA ASN A 694 -38.52 -9.32 14.16
C ASN A 694 -39.90 -8.71 13.83
N PRO A 695 -40.98 -9.53 13.78
CA PRO A 695 -42.32 -8.99 13.60
C PRO A 695 -42.62 -8.03 14.75
N PRO A 696 -43.27 -6.88 14.49
CA PRO A 696 -43.65 -5.96 15.55
C PRO A 696 -44.51 -6.72 16.55
N GLN A 697 -44.09 -6.75 17.82
CA GLN A 697 -44.97 -7.18 18.91
C GLN A 697 -46.14 -6.19 18.93
N ALA A 698 -47.33 -6.72 18.64
CA ALA A 698 -48.58 -5.97 18.56
C ALA A 698 -48.98 -5.37 19.92
#